data_AF-A0A5N6GD60-F1
#
_entry.id   AF-A0A5N6GD60-F1
#
_cell.length_a   1.000
_cell.length_b   1.000
_cell.length_c   1.000
_cell.angle_alpha   90.00
_cell.angle_beta   90.00
_cell.angle_gamma   90.00
#
_symmetry.space_group_name_H-M   'P 1'
#
loop_
_entity.id
_entity.type
_entity.pdbx_description
1 polymer ?
#
loop_
_entity_poly.entity_id
_entity_poly.type
_entity_poly.pdbx_seq_one_letter_code
_entity_poly.pdbx_strand_id
1 'polypeptide(L)'
;MSFRDLGKFDPVIWGKSYPEIGRPITANGLANSGVNSPLFHAVDAFIGMHQTSDEDELFRQQRIRRLAVLPALVRQFIEALAEPEHSVRSYVNNGRVSPCAAAAFDALVHSYIWLLEKHRIRAIGTVSIASASGRVTTAGGAQLETSSLYFSQRLNAQMMQSMASRLATRPRSMAATLVSRSPIGRRAIAVTLHFPCLLPIRAGDRVLVWPTADEDACTREECLFDGANGDPTPTTPTTPAILPVRPRHYSVSKVTQGNGRLAQQVTLSVADSEGMSVRFLRERPVGQSIRIRASPAPHFWPPAEPQTPLLLLGQGAGVGPFLGFLTERRASPTVGAIILILAARTIGDVPYLSDLEVLSQTLPLTVGLALSRDKCRILTQGAIAHQSRIMRAQDLLLHLQEDTQSLLRQGAHVYVCGSVDFGRSMRTALFTHWYLQEDRYHEECHGRATVSETRESFTLLDLAQHNQPSTIWIALGGVIYDLTPFRGTHPGGIKPLIEIAGMEADDRFRQVHSGDDAQGVIAQLSLYAIGTIEKRSMSSRLRSILRDIVDCQNVLTNNTWFASDRPVPFFVIAESLLVTSRSIARIQRGATTNNNSLTAPEDLQPIFQELKTECWTFLRDYMDISLDQKEKQVFAFYSSHWDEFHGLLQKLKHSLGSAKGDELGWLNMVFIEMIHQGFRGIRQSVERSVAALRQRLAKQRLLCLMRERSFYSNTCP
;
A
#
# COMPACT_ATOMS: atom_id res chain seq x y z
N MET A 1 -15.32 -12.31 9.12
CA MET A 1 -14.87 -12.36 7.70
C MET A 1 -13.40 -12.69 7.70
N SER A 2 -12.98 -13.75 7.01
CA SER A 2 -11.54 -14.00 6.82
C SER A 2 -10.99 -13.02 5.77
N PHE A 3 -9.72 -12.67 5.88
CA PHE A 3 -9.03 -11.73 4.98
C PHE A 3 -9.01 -12.16 3.49
N ARG A 4 -9.43 -13.39 3.16
CA ARG A 4 -9.52 -13.90 1.78
C ARG A 4 -10.79 -13.44 1.04
N ASP A 5 -11.76 -12.85 1.75
CA ASP A 5 -13.01 -12.31 1.17
C ASP A 5 -12.90 -10.81 0.82
N LEU A 6 -11.80 -10.37 0.20
CA LEU A 6 -11.59 -8.96 -0.18
C LEU A 6 -12.61 -8.44 -1.19
N GLY A 7 -13.21 -9.31 -2.01
CA GLY A 7 -14.37 -8.97 -2.83
C GLY A 7 -15.60 -8.54 -2.00
N LYS A 8 -15.53 -8.70 -0.66
CA LYS A 8 -16.54 -8.25 0.29
C LYS A 8 -16.19 -7.08 1.19
N PHE A 9 -14.97 -6.59 1.14
CA PHE A 9 -14.54 -5.46 1.96
C PHE A 9 -14.73 -4.16 1.19
N ASP A 10 -15.64 -3.32 1.67
CA ASP A 10 -15.84 -1.98 1.14
C ASP A 10 -15.24 -0.96 2.13
N PRO A 11 -14.14 -0.27 1.76
CA PRO A 11 -13.46 0.66 2.66
C PRO A 11 -14.30 1.90 3.00
N VAL A 12 -15.26 2.29 2.15
CA VAL A 12 -16.19 3.40 2.42
C VAL A 12 -17.25 2.96 3.42
N ILE A 13 -17.92 1.82 3.18
CA ILE A 13 -18.97 1.30 4.08
C ILE A 13 -18.36 0.96 5.42
N TRP A 14 -17.28 0.19 5.46
CA TRP A 14 -16.57 -0.12 6.71
C TRP A 14 -16.11 1.18 7.37
N GLY A 15 -15.48 2.06 6.58
CA GLY A 15 -14.97 3.32 7.04
C GLY A 15 -16.02 4.24 7.61
N LYS A 16 -17.31 4.13 7.27
CA LYS A 16 -18.42 4.93 7.82
C LYS A 16 -19.26 4.20 8.88
N SER A 17 -19.32 2.87 8.85
CA SER A 17 -20.12 2.05 9.78
C SER A 17 -19.33 1.49 10.96
N TYR A 18 -18.00 1.58 10.95
CA TYR A 18 -17.18 1.03 12.02
C TYR A 18 -17.47 1.74 13.36
N PRO A 19 -17.63 0.99 14.46
CA PRO A 19 -17.90 1.55 15.78
C PRO A 19 -16.82 2.53 16.21
N GLU A 20 -17.23 3.62 16.84
CA GLU A 20 -16.35 4.67 17.36
C GLU A 20 -15.47 4.23 18.54
N ILE A 21 -15.40 2.92 18.81
CA ILE A 21 -14.70 2.31 19.94
C ILE A 21 -13.19 2.64 19.98
N GLY A 22 -12.62 3.09 18.86
CA GLY A 22 -11.23 3.56 18.76
C GLY A 22 -11.00 5.00 19.23
N ARG A 23 -12.06 5.81 19.37
CA ARG A 23 -11.96 7.28 19.52
C ARG A 23 -11.30 7.69 20.81
N PRO A 24 -10.33 8.62 20.75
CA PRO A 24 -9.80 9.25 21.93
C PRO A 24 -10.92 9.78 22.82
N ILE A 25 -10.74 9.63 24.13
CA ILE A 25 -11.73 10.14 25.10
C ILE A 25 -11.70 11.67 25.12
N THR A 26 -10.53 12.27 24.87
CA THR A 26 -10.30 13.72 24.83
C THR A 26 -10.02 14.16 23.40
N ALA A 27 -10.37 15.41 23.03
CA ALA A 27 -10.20 15.93 21.67
C ALA A 27 -8.74 15.91 21.17
N ASN A 28 -7.77 16.01 22.08
CA ASN A 28 -6.34 15.98 21.79
C ASN A 28 -5.67 14.63 22.16
N GLY A 29 -6.49 13.64 22.49
CA GLY A 29 -6.00 12.37 22.98
C GLY A 29 -5.40 11.47 21.88
N LEU A 30 -4.55 10.52 22.28
CA LEU A 30 -4.03 9.50 21.39
C LEU A 30 -5.08 8.44 21.07
N ALA A 31 -5.19 8.07 19.79
CA ALA A 31 -6.02 6.95 19.39
C ALA A 31 -5.33 5.63 19.72
N ASN A 32 -6.09 4.59 20.07
CA ASN A 32 -5.58 3.22 20.27
C ASN A 32 -5.20 2.54 18.95
N SER A 33 -4.80 3.28 17.92
CA SER A 33 -4.53 2.76 16.56
C SER A 33 -5.63 1.83 16.04
N GLY A 34 -6.90 2.11 16.34
CA GLY A 34 -8.03 1.25 15.92
C GLY A 34 -8.16 -0.10 16.65
N VAL A 35 -7.19 -0.46 17.50
CA VAL A 35 -7.09 -1.77 18.17
C VAL A 35 -7.64 -1.76 19.61
N ASN A 36 -8.89 -1.35 19.79
CA ASN A 36 -9.51 -1.24 21.12
C ASN A 36 -10.25 -2.53 21.55
N SER A 37 -9.54 -3.66 21.62
CA SER A 37 -10.09 -4.93 22.14
C SER A 37 -9.32 -5.42 23.36
N PRO A 38 -9.93 -6.29 24.22
CA PRO A 38 -9.24 -6.86 25.38
C PRO A 38 -7.92 -7.54 25.04
N LEU A 39 -7.83 -8.17 23.87
CA LEU A 39 -6.61 -8.83 23.40
C LEU A 39 -5.44 -7.84 23.27
N PHE A 40 -5.67 -6.71 22.59
CA PHE A 40 -4.62 -5.71 22.40
C PHE A 40 -4.27 -4.97 23.69
N HIS A 41 -5.25 -4.77 24.58
CA HIS A 41 -4.99 -4.22 25.91
C HIS A 41 -4.14 -5.18 26.76
N ALA A 42 -4.37 -6.49 26.66
CA ALA A 42 -3.54 -7.50 27.32
C ALA A 42 -2.11 -7.53 26.73
N VAL A 43 -1.96 -7.41 25.41
CA VAL A 43 -0.62 -7.31 24.77
C VAL A 43 0.09 -6.04 25.21
N ASP A 44 -0.59 -4.88 25.21
CA ASP A 44 -0.03 -3.60 25.63
C ASP A 44 0.40 -3.63 27.12
N ALA A 45 -0.39 -4.28 27.99
CA ALA A 45 -0.03 -4.54 29.38
C ALA A 45 1.19 -5.47 29.49
N PHE A 46 1.18 -6.60 28.77
CA PHE A 46 2.23 -7.60 28.80
C PHE A 46 3.59 -7.06 28.34
N ILE A 47 3.62 -6.34 27.20
CA ILE A 47 4.86 -5.73 26.70
C ILE A 47 5.28 -4.52 27.55
N GLY A 48 4.43 -4.02 28.45
CA GLY A 48 4.63 -2.83 29.26
C GLY A 48 4.73 -1.54 28.43
N MET A 49 3.82 -0.60 28.63
CA MET A 49 4.01 0.79 28.17
C MET A 49 4.77 1.55 29.26
N HIS A 50 5.71 2.44 28.89
CA HIS A 50 6.61 3.07 29.87
C HIS A 50 5.82 3.91 30.87
N GLN A 51 5.74 3.48 32.13
CA GLN A 51 5.35 4.35 33.23
C GLN A 51 6.57 5.17 33.62
N THR A 52 6.69 6.38 33.07
CA THR A 52 7.63 7.40 33.60
C THR A 52 6.92 8.55 34.28
N SER A 53 5.62 8.72 34.05
CA SER A 53 4.78 9.70 34.73
C SER A 53 3.30 9.38 34.45
N ASP A 54 2.40 10.00 35.21
CA ASP A 54 0.95 10.01 34.96
C ASP A 54 0.54 10.65 33.59
N GLU A 55 1.51 10.90 32.70
CA GLU A 55 1.33 11.65 31.45
C GLU A 55 1.28 10.81 30.16
N ASP A 56 1.43 9.46 30.21
CA ASP A 56 1.19 8.66 28.99
C ASP A 56 -0.32 8.60 28.67
N GLU A 57 -0.72 9.53 27.82
CA GLU A 57 -2.08 9.75 27.38
C GLU A 57 -2.74 8.49 26.79
N LEU A 58 -1.97 7.62 26.15
CA LEU A 58 -2.50 6.37 25.60
C LEU A 58 -2.91 5.41 26.73
N PHE A 59 -2.03 5.21 27.72
CA PHE A 59 -2.29 4.31 28.85
C PHE A 59 -3.49 4.80 29.68
N ARG A 60 -3.53 6.10 29.99
CA ARG A 60 -4.62 6.74 30.72
C ARG A 60 -5.96 6.49 30.05
N GLN A 61 -6.03 6.68 28.73
CA GLN A 61 -7.25 6.44 27.99
C GLN A 61 -7.66 4.98 27.93
N GLN A 62 -6.71 4.05 27.74
CA GLN A 62 -7.02 2.62 27.77
C GLN A 62 -7.61 2.21 29.12
N ARG A 63 -7.06 2.70 30.23
CA ARG A 63 -7.58 2.42 31.58
C ARG A 63 -9.02 2.90 31.75
N ILE A 64 -9.34 4.13 31.33
CA ILE A 64 -10.71 4.66 31.39
C ILE A 64 -11.67 3.79 30.57
N ARG A 65 -11.27 3.38 29.35
CA ARG A 65 -12.12 2.52 28.50
C ARG A 65 -12.33 1.13 29.09
N ARG A 66 -11.30 0.54 29.70
CA ARG A 66 -11.42 -0.75 30.40
C ARG A 66 -12.47 -0.68 31.50
N LEU A 67 -12.44 0.38 32.30
CA LEU A 67 -13.41 0.61 33.38
C LEU A 67 -14.83 0.84 32.87
N ALA A 68 -14.99 1.51 31.72
CA ALA A 68 -16.29 1.84 31.17
C ALA A 68 -16.97 0.69 30.41
N VAL A 69 -16.19 -0.23 29.79
CA VAL A 69 -16.72 -1.16 28.79
C VAL A 69 -16.45 -2.64 29.08
N LEU A 70 -15.35 -2.99 29.78
CA LEU A 70 -14.94 -4.39 29.91
C LEU A 70 -15.51 -5.07 31.17
N PRO A 71 -15.88 -6.37 31.10
CA PRO A 71 -16.28 -7.15 32.26
C PRO A 71 -15.21 -7.20 33.36
N ALA A 72 -15.63 -7.30 34.62
CA ALA A 72 -14.75 -7.26 35.78
C ALA A 72 -13.58 -8.27 35.72
N LEU A 73 -13.85 -9.52 35.31
CA LEU A 73 -12.83 -10.57 35.20
C LEU A 73 -11.78 -10.25 34.13
N VAL A 74 -12.20 -9.71 32.99
CA VAL A 74 -11.29 -9.30 31.90
C VAL A 74 -10.41 -8.14 32.35
N ARG A 75 -11.00 -7.16 33.06
CA ARG A 75 -10.27 -6.05 33.64
C ARG A 75 -9.23 -6.51 34.66
N GLN A 76 -9.62 -7.35 35.61
CA GLN A 76 -8.71 -7.87 36.65
C GLN A 76 -7.53 -8.62 36.03
N PHE A 77 -7.78 -9.44 35.01
CA PHE A 77 -6.71 -10.13 34.28
C PHE A 77 -5.71 -9.16 33.63
N ILE A 78 -6.20 -8.13 32.94
CA ILE A 78 -5.32 -7.14 32.28
C ILE A 78 -4.59 -6.28 33.32
N GLU A 79 -5.22 -5.94 34.44
CA GLU A 79 -4.60 -5.21 35.54
C GLU A 79 -3.46 -6.03 36.18
N ALA A 80 -3.69 -7.31 36.46
CA ALA A 80 -2.66 -8.22 36.95
C ALA A 80 -1.47 -8.35 35.99
N LEU A 81 -1.72 -8.39 34.67
CA LEU A 81 -0.64 -8.38 33.65
C LEU A 81 0.17 -7.08 33.65
N ALA A 82 -0.43 -5.96 34.08
CA ALA A 82 0.19 -4.64 34.06
C ALA A 82 0.92 -4.31 35.39
N GLU A 83 0.79 -5.14 36.43
CA GLU A 83 1.45 -4.90 37.71
C GLU A 83 2.97 -4.87 37.55
N PRO A 84 3.67 -3.80 37.96
CA PRO A 84 5.12 -3.64 37.76
C PRO A 84 5.97 -4.78 38.35
N GLU A 85 5.50 -5.39 39.43
CA GLU A 85 6.12 -6.55 40.08
C GLU A 85 6.04 -7.83 39.24
N HIS A 86 5.09 -7.89 38.29
CA HIS A 86 4.81 -9.03 37.43
C HIS A 86 5.00 -8.73 35.93
N SER A 87 5.34 -7.48 35.59
CA SER A 87 5.54 -7.05 34.21
C SER A 87 6.79 -7.68 33.59
N VAL A 88 6.63 -8.32 32.44
CA VAL A 88 7.74 -8.90 31.65
C VAL A 88 8.74 -7.82 31.25
N ARG A 89 8.29 -6.59 30.94
CA ARG A 89 9.19 -5.47 30.63
C ARG A 89 10.08 -5.11 31.81
N SER A 90 9.49 -4.96 33.00
CA SER A 90 10.24 -4.65 34.22
C SER A 90 11.27 -5.74 34.49
N TYR A 91 10.84 -7.01 34.40
CA TYR A 91 11.71 -8.17 34.55
C TYR A 91 12.89 -8.19 33.58
N VAL A 92 12.67 -7.90 32.30
CA VAL A 92 13.73 -7.80 31.27
C VAL A 92 14.65 -6.59 31.51
N ASN A 93 14.09 -5.43 31.85
CA ASN A 93 14.84 -4.19 32.06
C ASN A 93 15.71 -4.21 33.32
N ASN A 94 15.31 -4.96 34.35
CA ASN A 94 16.08 -5.12 35.59
C ASN A 94 17.37 -5.94 35.40
N GLY A 95 17.69 -6.35 34.16
CA GLY A 95 18.96 -7.00 33.81
C GLY A 95 19.11 -8.43 34.33
N ARG A 96 18.04 -9.01 34.90
CA ARG A 96 18.05 -10.36 35.48
C ARG A 96 17.83 -11.48 34.45
N VAL A 97 17.76 -11.14 33.17
CA VAL A 97 17.50 -12.08 32.07
C VAL A 97 18.72 -12.27 31.20
N SER A 98 18.81 -13.44 30.56
CA SER A 98 19.88 -13.69 29.58
C SER A 98 19.76 -12.73 28.38
N PRO A 99 20.88 -12.41 27.70
CA PRO A 99 20.86 -11.58 26.49
C PRO A 99 19.90 -12.11 25.41
N CYS A 100 19.78 -13.44 25.29
CA CYS A 100 18.85 -14.10 24.37
C CYS A 100 17.38 -13.81 24.74
N ALA A 101 17.02 -13.86 26.03
CA ALA A 101 15.68 -13.54 26.49
C ALA A 101 15.34 -12.06 26.30
N ALA A 102 16.29 -11.16 26.56
CA ALA A 102 16.14 -9.73 26.27
C ALA A 102 15.93 -9.48 24.76
N ALA A 103 16.75 -10.10 23.91
CA ALA A 103 16.61 -10.00 22.46
C ALA A 103 15.28 -10.59 21.95
N ALA A 104 14.80 -11.70 22.52
CA ALA A 104 13.50 -12.28 22.19
C ALA A 104 12.34 -11.34 22.55
N PHE A 105 12.43 -10.66 23.70
CA PHE A 105 11.46 -9.65 24.09
C PHE A 105 11.48 -8.45 23.12
N ASP A 106 12.66 -7.96 22.74
CA ASP A 106 12.79 -6.89 21.74
C ASP A 106 12.19 -7.30 20.38
N ALA A 107 12.45 -8.53 19.94
CA ALA A 107 11.88 -9.08 18.72
C ALA A 107 10.35 -9.20 18.76
N LEU A 108 9.78 -9.56 19.91
CA LEU A 108 8.33 -9.56 20.13
C LEU A 108 7.75 -8.15 19.97
N VAL A 109 8.35 -7.16 20.64
CA VAL A 109 7.94 -5.76 20.55
C VAL A 109 8.02 -5.28 19.10
N HIS A 110 9.10 -5.61 18.37
CA HIS A 110 9.25 -5.25 16.96
C HIS A 110 8.19 -5.88 16.07
N SER A 111 7.88 -7.17 16.31
CA SER A 111 6.85 -7.88 15.55
C SER A 111 5.46 -7.28 15.77
N TYR A 112 5.17 -6.87 17.01
CA TYR A 112 3.93 -6.20 17.33
C TYR A 112 3.84 -4.81 16.69
N ILE A 113 4.93 -4.03 16.72
CA ILE A 113 4.99 -2.73 16.04
C ILE A 113 4.87 -2.89 14.52
N TRP A 114 5.50 -3.90 13.93
CA TRP A 114 5.34 -4.22 12.52
C TRP A 114 3.88 -4.53 12.17
N LEU A 115 3.17 -5.29 13.02
CA LEU A 115 1.74 -5.53 12.86
C LEU A 115 0.94 -4.23 12.89
N LEU A 116 1.20 -3.35 13.87
CA LEU A 116 0.54 -2.05 13.99
C LEU A 116 0.86 -1.12 12.81
N GLU A 117 2.07 -1.19 12.26
CA GLU A 117 2.46 -0.44 11.07
C GLU A 117 1.69 -0.91 9.82
N LYS A 118 1.53 -2.22 9.63
CA LYS A 118 0.67 -2.76 8.57
C LYS A 118 -0.80 -2.39 8.78
N HIS A 119 -1.27 -2.39 10.03
CA HIS A 119 -2.60 -1.91 10.36
C HIS A 119 -2.76 -0.42 10.04
N ARG A 120 -1.79 0.43 10.41
CA ARG A 120 -1.75 1.87 10.12
C ARG A 120 -1.88 2.15 8.63
N ILE A 121 -1.05 1.54 7.81
CA ILE A 121 -1.06 1.71 6.35
C ILE A 121 -2.45 1.41 5.78
N ARG A 122 -3.07 0.31 6.24
CA ARG A 122 -4.43 -0.08 5.80
C ARG A 122 -5.51 0.85 6.33
N ALA A 123 -5.43 1.25 7.61
CA ALA A 123 -6.40 2.11 8.26
C ALA A 123 -6.39 3.51 7.64
N ILE A 124 -5.22 4.10 7.40
CA ILE A 124 -5.09 5.39 6.73
C ILE A 124 -5.66 5.30 5.31
N GLY A 125 -5.30 4.28 4.54
CA GLY A 125 -5.85 4.07 3.20
C GLY A 125 -7.38 4.06 3.23
N THR A 126 -7.96 3.20 4.08
CA THR A 126 -9.40 3.02 4.25
C THR A 126 -10.12 4.29 4.73
N VAL A 127 -9.57 4.97 5.73
CA VAL A 127 -10.18 6.18 6.31
C VAL A 127 -10.11 7.35 5.34
N SER A 128 -9.03 7.46 4.58
CA SER A 128 -8.91 8.53 3.59
C SER A 128 -9.92 8.35 2.46
N ILE A 129 -10.15 7.11 2.04
CA ILE A 129 -11.23 6.76 1.10
C ILE A 129 -12.58 7.18 1.68
N ALA A 130 -12.86 6.82 2.94
CA ALA A 130 -14.09 7.21 3.60
C ALA A 130 -14.25 8.75 3.68
N SER A 131 -13.16 9.49 3.90
CA SER A 131 -13.16 10.96 3.92
C SER A 131 -13.35 11.60 2.55
N ALA A 132 -12.74 11.07 1.50
CA ALA A 132 -12.99 11.48 0.12
C ALA A 132 -14.46 11.27 -0.27
N SER A 133 -15.12 10.28 0.34
CA SER A 133 -16.57 10.07 0.23
C SER A 133 -17.41 10.84 1.26
N GLY A 134 -16.81 11.74 2.04
CA GLY A 134 -17.48 12.72 2.92
C GLY A 134 -17.64 12.37 4.40
N ARG A 135 -16.91 11.36 4.92
CA ARG A 135 -16.79 11.14 6.37
C ARG A 135 -16.05 12.30 7.04
N VAL A 136 -16.73 13.01 7.95
CA VAL A 136 -16.20 14.22 8.62
C VAL A 136 -15.36 13.96 9.87
N THR A 137 -15.32 12.75 10.44
CA THR A 137 -14.55 12.44 11.65
C THR A 137 -13.93 11.04 11.60
N THR A 138 -12.73 10.82 12.14
CA THR A 138 -12.13 9.46 12.23
C THR A 138 -12.59 8.70 13.47
N ALA A 139 -12.37 7.38 13.47
CA ALA A 139 -12.33 6.61 14.70
C ALA A 139 -11.19 7.03 15.64
N GLY A 140 -10.26 7.90 15.21
CA GLY A 140 -9.22 8.54 16.03
C GLY A 140 -9.61 9.93 16.53
N GLY A 141 -10.87 10.36 16.39
CA GLY A 141 -11.35 11.66 16.87
C GLY A 141 -10.94 12.86 16.02
N ALA A 142 -10.02 12.70 15.06
CA ALA A 142 -9.68 13.77 14.10
C ALA A 142 -10.93 14.19 13.30
N GLN A 143 -11.18 15.49 13.21
CA GLN A 143 -12.28 16.09 12.46
C GLN A 143 -11.78 16.72 11.16
N LEU A 144 -12.64 16.77 10.15
CA LEU A 144 -12.37 17.34 8.83
C LEU A 144 -12.58 18.86 8.91
N GLU A 145 -11.49 19.61 9.00
CA GLU A 145 -11.53 21.04 8.67
C GLU A 145 -11.51 21.22 7.15
N THR A 146 -11.95 22.36 6.65
CA THR A 146 -12.33 22.69 5.25
C THR A 146 -11.27 22.44 4.16
N SER A 147 -10.10 21.89 4.48
CA SER A 147 -9.07 21.48 3.51
C SER A 147 -8.71 19.98 3.63
N SER A 148 -8.81 19.27 2.51
CA SER A 148 -8.76 17.81 2.37
C SER A 148 -7.41 17.15 2.72
N LEU A 149 -6.36 17.92 3.02
CA LEU A 149 -4.99 17.41 3.17
C LEU A 149 -4.57 17.10 4.62
N TYR A 150 -5.26 17.63 5.64
CA TYR A 150 -4.85 17.46 7.05
C TYR A 150 -5.41 16.20 7.73
N PHE A 151 -6.47 15.60 7.21
CA PHE A 151 -7.24 14.59 7.94
C PHE A 151 -6.53 13.24 8.09
N SER A 152 -6.03 12.67 6.98
CA SER A 152 -5.22 11.45 6.98
C SER A 152 -3.88 11.64 7.69
N GLN A 153 -3.33 12.85 7.62
CA GLN A 153 -2.08 13.22 8.29
C GLN A 153 -2.23 13.23 9.81
N ARG A 154 -3.33 13.79 10.34
CA ARG A 154 -3.61 13.77 11.78
C ARG A 154 -3.82 12.35 12.30
N LEU A 155 -4.60 11.52 11.59
CA LEU A 155 -4.76 10.10 11.96
C LEU A 155 -3.41 9.37 11.91
N ASN A 156 -2.63 9.59 10.86
CA ASN A 156 -1.29 9.03 10.73
C ASN A 156 -0.41 9.40 11.93
N ALA A 157 -0.33 10.68 12.26
CA ALA A 157 0.45 11.19 13.37
C ALA A 157 0.02 10.57 14.71
N GLN A 158 -1.29 10.52 14.99
CA GLN A 158 -1.82 9.89 16.20
C GLN A 158 -1.45 8.41 16.30
N MET A 159 -1.58 7.64 15.20
CA MET A 159 -1.23 6.22 15.19
C MET A 159 0.27 6.00 15.34
N MET A 160 1.10 6.85 14.73
CA MET A 160 2.56 6.80 14.86
C MET A 160 3.01 7.14 16.27
N GLN A 161 2.40 8.14 16.91
CA GLN A 161 2.66 8.50 18.29
C GLN A 161 2.27 7.35 19.24
N SER A 162 1.12 6.69 19.01
CA SER A 162 0.72 5.53 19.82
C SER A 162 1.68 4.33 19.66
N MET A 163 2.26 4.11 18.48
CA MET A 163 3.30 3.11 18.28
C MET A 163 4.62 3.51 18.95
N ALA A 164 4.96 4.80 18.91
CA ALA A 164 6.13 5.34 19.61
C ALA A 164 6.01 5.14 21.13
N SER A 165 4.84 5.35 21.74
CA SER A 165 4.59 5.07 23.16
C SER A 165 4.87 3.59 23.53
N ARG A 166 4.51 2.65 22.66
CA ARG A 166 4.77 1.20 22.87
C ARG A 166 6.23 0.81 22.73
N LEU A 167 6.93 1.42 21.78
CA LEU A 167 8.38 1.26 21.61
C LEU A 167 9.12 1.85 22.82
N ALA A 168 8.69 3.02 23.28
CA ALA A 168 9.38 3.82 24.27
C ALA A 168 10.86 4.04 23.88
N THR A 169 11.80 3.73 24.76
CA THR A 169 13.25 3.83 24.52
C THR A 169 13.86 2.60 23.86
N ARG A 170 13.07 1.59 23.49
CA ARG A 170 13.62 0.36 22.89
C ARG A 170 14.12 0.59 21.47
N PRO A 171 15.25 -0.04 21.08
CA PRO A 171 15.77 0.10 19.73
C PRO A 171 14.77 -0.49 18.73
N ARG A 172 14.68 0.06 17.51
CA ARG A 172 13.86 -0.52 16.41
C ARG A 172 14.63 -1.56 15.60
N SER A 173 15.78 -2.00 16.08
CA SER A 173 16.73 -2.86 15.37
C SER A 173 17.43 -3.74 16.38
N MET A 174 18.07 -4.80 15.91
CA MET A 174 18.90 -5.68 16.73
C MET A 174 20.28 -5.86 16.11
N ALA A 175 21.24 -6.25 16.94
CA ALA A 175 22.58 -6.62 16.53
C ALA A 175 22.60 -8.10 16.11
N ALA A 176 22.88 -8.37 14.83
CA ALA A 176 23.15 -9.72 14.34
C ALA A 176 24.65 -9.89 14.07
N THR A 177 25.18 -11.08 14.31
CA THR A 177 26.60 -11.37 14.07
C THR A 177 26.81 -11.86 12.64
N LEU A 178 27.80 -11.28 11.94
CA LEU A 178 28.25 -11.81 10.65
C LEU A 178 29.01 -13.13 10.87
N VAL A 179 28.43 -14.27 10.52
CA VAL A 179 29.02 -15.59 10.76
C VAL A 179 29.96 -16.02 9.65
N SER A 180 29.56 -15.80 8.40
CA SER A 180 30.36 -16.21 7.25
C SER A 180 30.06 -15.37 6.03
N ARG A 181 31.06 -15.32 5.14
CA ARG A 181 30.96 -14.72 3.83
C ARG A 181 31.67 -15.63 2.83
N SER A 182 30.99 -15.99 1.75
CA SER A 182 31.57 -16.82 0.68
C SER A 182 31.16 -16.34 -0.70
N PRO A 183 32.02 -16.49 -1.72
CA PRO A 183 31.60 -16.30 -3.11
C PRO A 183 30.59 -17.37 -3.50
N ILE A 184 29.54 -16.97 -4.20
CA ILE A 184 28.52 -17.88 -4.75
C ILE A 184 28.51 -17.84 -6.28
N GLY A 185 29.29 -16.94 -6.86
CA GLY A 185 29.55 -16.74 -8.27
C GLY A 185 30.54 -15.56 -8.38
N ARG A 186 31.00 -15.22 -9.59
CA ARG A 186 31.97 -14.12 -9.78
C ARG A 186 31.46 -12.75 -9.32
N ARG A 187 30.15 -12.54 -9.33
CA ARG A 187 29.49 -11.25 -9.06
C ARG A 187 28.48 -11.29 -7.93
N ALA A 188 28.56 -12.27 -7.04
CA ALA A 188 27.68 -12.35 -5.88
C ALA A 188 28.36 -13.07 -4.72
N ILE A 189 27.98 -12.70 -3.50
CA ILE A 189 28.41 -13.36 -2.26
C ILE A 189 27.20 -13.82 -1.45
N ALA A 190 27.36 -14.91 -0.72
CA ALA A 190 26.50 -15.28 0.39
C ALA A 190 27.03 -14.62 1.67
N VAL A 191 26.12 -14.00 2.43
CA VAL A 191 26.39 -13.40 3.74
C VAL A 191 25.50 -14.07 4.76
N THR A 192 26.08 -14.75 5.74
CA THR A 192 25.32 -15.47 6.77
C THR A 192 25.30 -14.68 8.06
N LEU A 193 24.09 -14.41 8.57
CA LEU A 193 23.86 -13.64 9.79
C LEU A 193 23.26 -14.55 10.87
N HIS A 194 23.79 -14.45 12.08
CA HIS A 194 23.23 -15.08 13.27
C HIS A 194 22.51 -14.06 14.14
N PHE A 195 21.24 -14.31 14.39
CA PHE A 195 20.39 -13.46 15.22
C PHE A 195 20.58 -13.76 16.71
N PRO A 196 20.43 -12.76 17.58
CA PRO A 196 20.56 -12.95 19.02
C PRO A 196 19.40 -13.77 19.63
N CYS A 197 18.33 -13.98 18.88
CA CYS A 197 17.18 -14.80 19.25
C CYS A 197 16.54 -15.45 18.01
N LEU A 198 15.58 -16.35 18.24
CA LEU A 198 14.79 -16.99 17.18
C LEU A 198 13.74 -16.01 16.62
N LEU A 199 13.74 -15.80 15.30
CA LEU A 199 12.83 -14.88 14.60
C LEU A 199 11.90 -15.63 13.63
N PRO A 200 10.64 -15.18 13.45
CA PRO A 200 9.69 -15.79 12.51
C PRO A 200 9.96 -15.30 11.07
N ILE A 201 11.15 -15.60 10.55
CA ILE A 201 11.60 -15.23 9.20
C ILE A 201 12.01 -16.47 8.41
N ARG A 202 11.73 -16.49 7.11
CA ARG A 202 11.96 -17.63 6.21
C ARG A 202 12.51 -17.20 4.85
N ALA A 203 12.79 -18.15 3.96
CA ALA A 203 13.16 -17.84 2.59
C ALA A 203 12.10 -16.96 1.91
N GLY A 204 12.53 -15.94 1.16
CA GLY A 204 11.64 -14.95 0.53
C GLY A 204 11.27 -13.75 1.41
N ASP A 205 11.52 -13.80 2.72
CA ASP A 205 11.45 -12.59 3.56
C ASP A 205 12.63 -11.66 3.31
N ARG A 206 12.62 -10.47 3.93
CA ARG A 206 13.68 -9.48 3.82
C ARG A 206 14.30 -9.15 5.17
N VAL A 207 15.54 -8.73 5.15
CA VAL A 207 16.23 -8.11 6.29
C VAL A 207 16.64 -6.70 5.88
N LEU A 208 16.28 -5.70 6.68
CA LEU A 208 16.86 -4.36 6.55
C LEU A 208 18.23 -4.36 7.23
N VAL A 209 19.24 -3.84 6.53
CA VAL A 209 20.61 -3.69 7.03
C VAL A 209 20.96 -2.21 7.06
N TRP A 210 21.47 -1.72 8.19
CA TRP A 210 22.03 -0.37 8.30
C TRP A 210 23.55 -0.42 8.09
N PRO A 211 24.08 0.29 7.08
CA PRO A 211 25.50 0.29 6.79
C PRO A 211 26.23 1.40 7.58
N THR A 212 26.26 1.29 8.91
CA THR A 212 26.94 2.24 9.79
C THR A 212 28.03 1.56 10.62
N ALA A 213 29.08 2.32 10.96
CA ALA A 213 30.26 1.81 11.66
C ALA A 213 30.09 1.72 13.19
N ASP A 214 29.18 2.50 13.80
CA ASP A 214 29.08 2.64 15.27
C ASP A 214 27.69 2.35 15.84
N GLU A 215 27.68 1.82 17.06
CA GLU A 215 26.49 1.55 17.87
C GLU A 215 25.83 2.83 18.44
N ASP A 216 26.54 3.97 18.47
CA ASP A 216 26.14 5.17 19.23
C ASP A 216 25.60 6.36 18.42
N ALA A 217 25.77 6.42 17.09
CA ALA A 217 25.45 7.63 16.31
C ALA A 217 23.94 7.86 16.01
N CYS A 218 23.04 7.04 16.56
CA CYS A 218 21.60 7.22 16.41
C CYS A 218 20.87 6.90 17.72
N THR A 219 21.44 7.38 18.82
CA THR A 219 20.70 7.53 20.07
C THR A 219 20.24 8.99 20.13
N ARG A 220 18.92 9.18 19.99
CA ARG A 220 18.16 10.45 20.01
C ARG A 220 18.22 11.26 18.70
N GLU A 221 17.03 11.77 18.31
CA GLU A 221 16.75 12.67 17.17
C GLU A 221 16.77 12.00 15.78
N GLU A 222 15.73 11.93 14.94
CA GLU A 222 14.42 12.58 14.88
C GLU A 222 13.39 11.55 14.34
N CYS A 223 12.43 11.16 15.18
CA CYS A 223 11.10 10.69 14.74
C CYS A 223 10.04 11.76 15.03
N LEU A 224 10.47 13.02 15.16
CA LEU A 224 9.57 14.16 15.25
C LEU A 224 9.24 14.61 13.83
N PHE A 225 7.98 14.45 13.51
CA PHE A 225 7.33 15.17 12.44
C PHE A 225 7.45 16.66 12.75
N ASP A 226 8.17 17.41 11.93
CA ASP A 226 7.88 18.84 11.82
C ASP A 226 6.59 19.01 11.03
N GLY A 227 5.50 18.97 11.78
CA GLY A 227 4.25 19.62 11.43
C GLY A 227 4.09 20.84 12.31
N ALA A 228 4.61 21.99 11.88
CA ALA A 228 4.16 23.30 12.34
C ALA A 228 4.55 24.38 11.34
N ASN A 229 3.59 25.25 11.02
CA ASN A 229 3.76 26.43 10.19
C ASN A 229 4.85 27.37 10.73
N GLY A 230 5.75 27.81 9.86
CA GLY A 230 6.70 28.89 10.14
C GLY A 230 7.74 28.98 9.03
N ASP A 231 7.68 30.06 8.26
CA ASP A 231 8.64 30.38 7.19
C ASP A 231 10.05 30.53 7.80
N PRO A 232 11.07 29.73 7.42
CA PRO A 232 12.41 29.88 7.97
C PRO A 232 13.22 30.86 7.10
N THR A 233 13.59 31.99 7.69
CA THR A 233 14.71 32.79 7.20
C THR A 233 15.98 31.92 7.19
N PRO A 234 16.81 31.97 6.14
CA PRO A 234 17.98 31.10 6.03
C PRO A 234 19.09 31.61 6.93
N THR A 235 19.33 30.92 8.05
CA THR A 235 20.62 30.99 8.75
C THR A 235 21.38 29.71 8.47
N THR A 236 22.53 29.86 7.83
CA THR A 236 23.39 28.79 7.31
C THR A 236 24.12 28.09 8.47
N PRO A 237 23.95 26.76 8.69
CA PRO A 237 24.84 26.01 9.56
C PRO A 237 26.07 25.57 8.77
N THR A 238 27.25 25.96 9.22
CA THR A 238 28.56 25.79 8.57
C THR A 238 29.22 24.42 8.79
N THR A 239 28.45 23.34 8.96
CA THR A 239 29.01 21.97 9.02
C THR A 239 28.07 21.01 8.29
N PRO A 240 28.54 20.26 7.27
CA PRO A 240 27.68 19.32 6.56
C PRO A 240 27.28 18.20 7.52
N ALA A 241 26.03 18.22 7.98
CA ALA A 241 25.45 17.10 8.70
C ALA A 241 25.59 15.84 7.83
N ILE A 242 26.30 14.83 8.34
CA ILE A 242 26.37 13.52 7.70
C ILE A 242 24.95 12.97 7.71
N LEU A 243 24.27 13.00 6.56
CA LEU A 243 22.94 12.44 6.43
C LEU A 243 22.98 10.96 6.85
N PRO A 244 22.13 10.51 7.80
CA PRO A 244 22.16 9.14 8.28
C PRO A 244 21.95 8.17 7.11
N VAL A 245 22.85 7.18 6.97
CA VAL A 245 22.77 6.25 5.86
C VAL A 245 21.53 5.38 6.02
N ARG A 246 20.62 5.48 5.05
CA ARG A 246 19.35 4.73 5.07
C ARG A 246 19.58 3.22 4.97
N PRO A 247 18.76 2.41 5.66
CA PRO A 247 18.85 0.96 5.57
C PRO A 247 18.51 0.42 4.17
N ARG A 248 18.98 -0.79 3.88
CA ARG A 248 18.67 -1.51 2.63
C ARG A 248 18.08 -2.88 2.88
N HIS A 249 17.08 -3.25 2.09
CA HIS A 249 16.51 -4.59 2.09
C HIS A 249 17.43 -5.57 1.37
N TYR A 250 17.61 -6.74 1.98
CA TYR A 250 18.22 -7.90 1.39
C TYR A 250 17.29 -9.09 1.56
N SER A 251 17.09 -9.85 0.49
CA SER A 251 16.23 -11.02 0.52
C SER A 251 16.91 -12.19 1.22
N VAL A 252 16.17 -12.84 2.11
CA VAL A 252 16.57 -14.08 2.80
C VAL A 252 16.56 -15.21 1.79
N SER A 253 17.74 -15.78 1.57
CA SER A 253 17.96 -16.86 0.61
C SER A 253 17.67 -18.22 1.23
N LYS A 254 18.12 -18.46 2.46
CA LYS A 254 17.84 -19.69 3.19
C LYS A 254 17.94 -19.49 4.69
N VAL A 255 17.19 -20.30 5.43
CA VAL A 255 17.39 -20.51 6.87
C VAL A 255 18.41 -21.62 7.05
N THR A 256 19.50 -21.35 7.76
CA THR A 256 20.61 -22.30 7.97
C THR A 256 20.61 -22.92 9.36
N GLN A 257 20.01 -22.24 10.34
CA GLN A 257 19.78 -22.75 11.68
C GLN A 257 18.47 -22.17 12.21
N GLY A 258 17.70 -22.98 12.92
CA GLY A 258 16.39 -22.58 13.44
C GLY A 258 15.72 -23.69 14.25
N ASN A 259 14.51 -23.39 14.72
CA ASN A 259 13.63 -24.34 15.40
C ASN A 259 12.22 -24.22 14.81
N GLY A 260 11.77 -25.26 14.10
CA GLY A 260 10.50 -25.26 13.40
C GLY A 260 10.40 -24.13 12.39
N ARG A 261 9.48 -23.18 12.61
CA ARG A 261 9.25 -22.01 11.74
C ARG A 261 10.06 -20.77 12.14
N LEU A 262 10.96 -20.90 13.11
CA LEU A 262 11.78 -19.80 13.60
C LEU A 262 13.23 -19.97 13.15
N ALA A 263 13.82 -18.90 12.61
CA ALA A 263 15.21 -18.87 12.18
C ALA A 263 16.09 -18.22 13.25
N GLN A 264 17.25 -18.84 13.50
CA GLN A 264 18.35 -18.25 14.27
C GLN A 264 19.46 -17.75 13.36
N GLN A 265 19.66 -18.41 12.21
CA GLN A 265 20.69 -18.05 11.25
C GLN A 265 20.14 -18.05 9.83
N VAL A 266 20.37 -16.96 9.10
CA VAL A 266 19.91 -16.79 7.72
C VAL A 266 21.06 -16.43 6.79
N THR A 267 20.96 -16.84 5.54
CA THR A 267 21.88 -16.41 4.47
C THR A 267 21.20 -15.41 3.56
N LEU A 268 21.88 -14.31 3.27
CA LEU A 268 21.51 -13.28 2.29
C LEU A 268 22.37 -13.44 1.03
N SER A 269 21.75 -13.28 -0.14
CA SER A 269 22.49 -13.22 -1.41
C SER A 269 22.70 -11.77 -1.81
N VAL A 270 23.97 -11.35 -1.91
CA VAL A 270 24.34 -9.96 -2.15
C VAL A 270 25.05 -9.86 -3.51
N ALA A 271 24.41 -9.15 -4.45
CA ALA A 271 25.01 -8.84 -5.74
C ALA A 271 26.18 -7.86 -5.59
N ASP A 272 27.20 -8.03 -6.42
CA ASP A 272 28.33 -7.13 -6.51
C ASP A 272 27.93 -5.80 -7.17
N SER A 273 28.12 -4.70 -6.43
CA SER A 273 27.84 -3.32 -6.87
C SER A 273 28.61 -2.32 -6.00
N GLU A 274 28.75 -1.09 -6.49
CA GLU A 274 29.42 0.02 -5.79
C GLU A 274 28.58 0.66 -4.65
N GLY A 275 27.41 0.09 -4.34
CA GLY A 275 26.53 0.65 -3.30
C GLY A 275 27.15 0.55 -1.89
N MET A 276 27.04 1.62 -1.10
CA MET A 276 27.58 1.68 0.27
C MET A 276 27.19 0.48 1.15
N SER A 277 25.93 0.05 1.10
CA SER A 277 25.46 -1.11 1.88
C SER A 277 26.04 -2.44 1.42
N VAL A 278 26.28 -2.58 0.12
CA VAL A 278 26.93 -3.78 -0.44
C VAL A 278 28.39 -3.80 -0.05
N ARG A 279 29.10 -2.67 -0.21
CA ARG A 279 30.48 -2.52 0.23
C ARG A 279 30.64 -2.83 1.72
N PHE A 280 29.75 -2.28 2.55
CA PHE A 280 29.70 -2.58 3.99
C PHE A 280 29.63 -4.08 4.27
N LEU A 281 28.69 -4.82 3.67
CA LEU A 281 28.58 -6.27 3.87
C LEU A 281 29.78 -7.07 3.32
N ARG A 282 30.39 -6.58 2.23
CA ARG A 282 31.57 -7.21 1.61
C ARG A 282 32.86 -7.00 2.41
N GLU A 283 32.98 -5.87 3.10
CA GLU A 283 34.21 -5.48 3.80
C GLU A 283 34.14 -5.73 5.31
N ARG A 284 32.94 -5.79 5.90
CA ARG A 284 32.77 -6.03 7.35
C ARG A 284 33.46 -7.34 7.76
N PRO A 285 34.30 -7.34 8.80
CA PRO A 285 34.95 -8.56 9.29
C PRO A 285 33.94 -9.58 9.81
N VAL A 286 34.20 -10.87 9.58
CA VAL A 286 33.45 -11.96 10.20
C VAL A 286 33.59 -11.87 11.72
N GLY A 287 32.52 -12.17 12.46
CA GLY A 287 32.40 -12.04 13.91
C GLY A 287 31.89 -10.67 14.38
N GLN A 288 31.87 -9.66 13.51
CA GLN A 288 31.38 -8.33 13.87
C GLN A 288 29.85 -8.23 13.86
N SER A 289 29.34 -7.35 14.72
CA SER A 289 27.92 -7.01 14.78
C SER A 289 27.49 -6.17 13.56
N ILE A 290 26.28 -6.45 13.09
CA ILE A 290 25.56 -5.75 12.03
C ILE A 290 24.18 -5.39 12.56
N ARG A 291 23.83 -4.11 12.45
CA ARG A 291 22.50 -3.61 12.81
C ARG A 291 21.47 -4.04 11.76
N ILE A 292 20.44 -4.75 12.20
CA ILE A 292 19.40 -5.31 11.32
C ILE A 292 17.97 -5.11 11.85
N ARG A 293 17.00 -5.35 10.97
CA ARG A 293 15.58 -5.55 11.30
C ARG A 293 14.97 -6.59 10.37
N ALA A 294 14.26 -7.57 10.92
CA ALA A 294 13.47 -8.50 10.12
C ALA A 294 12.30 -7.76 9.46
N SER A 295 12.05 -8.04 8.17
CA SER A 295 10.95 -7.47 7.40
C SER A 295 10.24 -8.59 6.61
N PRO A 296 9.23 -9.23 7.23
CA PRO A 296 8.49 -10.30 6.58
C PRO A 296 7.83 -9.82 5.27
N ALA A 297 7.85 -10.68 4.25
CA ALA A 297 7.28 -10.47 2.94
C ALA A 297 6.32 -11.61 2.55
N PRO A 298 5.12 -11.73 3.20
CA PRO A 298 4.22 -12.86 2.98
C PRO A 298 3.74 -13.07 1.55
N HIS A 299 3.70 -11.98 0.76
CA HIS A 299 3.33 -12.00 -0.65
C HIS A 299 4.35 -12.71 -1.55
N PHE A 300 5.57 -12.95 -1.04
CA PHE A 300 6.65 -13.63 -1.75
C PHE A 300 7.01 -14.98 -1.11
N TRP A 301 6.17 -15.50 -0.21
CA TRP A 301 6.33 -16.87 0.30
C TRP A 301 5.87 -17.90 -0.73
N PRO A 302 6.51 -19.08 -0.78
CA PRO A 302 6.04 -20.17 -1.61
C PRO A 302 4.70 -20.72 -1.07
N PRO A 303 3.88 -21.37 -1.90
CA PRO A 303 2.70 -22.09 -1.43
C PRO A 303 3.09 -23.12 -0.36
N ALA A 304 2.22 -23.31 0.64
CA ALA A 304 2.49 -24.23 1.74
C ALA A 304 2.54 -25.69 1.28
N GLU A 305 1.80 -26.02 0.22
CA GLU A 305 1.74 -27.33 -0.40
C GLU A 305 2.95 -27.53 -1.35
N PRO A 306 3.85 -28.49 -1.07
CA PRO A 306 5.04 -28.73 -1.90
C PRO A 306 4.71 -29.24 -3.31
N GLN A 307 3.51 -29.81 -3.50
CA GLN A 307 3.02 -30.31 -4.79
C GLN A 307 2.63 -29.19 -5.76
N THR A 308 2.47 -27.96 -5.28
CA THR A 308 2.11 -26.83 -6.13
C THR A 308 3.29 -26.47 -7.06
N PRO A 309 3.11 -26.53 -8.40
CA PRO A 309 4.20 -26.27 -9.34
C PRO A 309 4.71 -24.82 -9.25
N LEU A 310 5.97 -24.59 -9.64
CA LEU A 310 6.60 -23.27 -9.57
C LEU A 310 7.31 -22.88 -10.87
N LEU A 311 7.03 -21.67 -11.35
CA LEU A 311 7.85 -20.99 -12.34
C LEU A 311 8.68 -19.91 -11.65
N LEU A 312 9.98 -20.11 -11.59
CA LEU A 312 10.92 -19.23 -10.87
C LEU A 312 11.77 -18.47 -11.90
N LEU A 313 11.76 -17.15 -11.84
CA LEU A 313 12.44 -16.28 -12.81
C LEU A 313 13.41 -15.37 -12.06
N GLY A 314 14.70 -15.70 -12.12
CA GLY A 314 15.75 -15.06 -11.33
C GLY A 314 16.76 -14.31 -12.19
N GLN A 315 17.34 -13.24 -11.65
CA GLN A 315 18.53 -12.60 -12.23
C GLN A 315 19.62 -12.43 -11.17
N GLY A 316 20.82 -12.96 -11.46
CA GLY A 316 21.98 -12.85 -10.57
C GLY A 316 21.64 -13.28 -9.14
N ALA A 317 21.99 -12.45 -8.16
CA ALA A 317 21.73 -12.73 -6.74
C ALA A 317 20.23 -12.88 -6.38
N GLY A 318 19.33 -12.48 -7.27
CA GLY A 318 17.89 -12.69 -7.14
C GLY A 318 17.46 -14.16 -7.13
N VAL A 319 18.35 -15.10 -7.48
CA VAL A 319 18.10 -16.55 -7.29
C VAL A 319 18.06 -16.96 -5.81
N GLY A 320 18.60 -16.15 -4.91
CA GLY A 320 18.75 -16.48 -3.48
C GLY A 320 17.49 -17.06 -2.84
N PRO A 321 16.34 -16.36 -2.85
CA PRO A 321 15.08 -16.87 -2.31
C PRO A 321 14.63 -18.20 -2.93
N PHE A 322 14.84 -18.38 -4.23
CA PHE A 322 14.46 -19.59 -4.95
C PHE A 322 15.27 -20.79 -4.50
N LEU A 323 16.55 -20.61 -4.19
CA LEU A 323 17.35 -21.67 -3.58
C LEU A 323 16.74 -22.14 -2.25
N GLY A 324 16.26 -21.21 -1.43
CA GLY A 324 15.53 -21.53 -0.20
C GLY A 324 14.25 -22.31 -0.46
N PHE A 325 13.43 -21.87 -1.42
CA PHE A 325 12.18 -22.57 -1.77
C PHE A 325 12.46 -24.01 -2.23
N LEU A 326 13.48 -24.21 -3.08
CA LEU A 326 13.89 -25.52 -3.56
C LEU A 326 14.40 -26.40 -2.41
N THR A 327 15.22 -25.85 -1.52
CA THR A 327 15.78 -26.58 -0.37
C THR A 327 14.68 -27.02 0.59
N GLU A 328 13.72 -26.13 0.91
CA GLU A 328 12.57 -26.46 1.77
C GLU A 328 11.71 -27.57 1.15
N ARG A 329 11.48 -27.52 -0.17
CA ARG A 329 10.69 -28.53 -0.88
C ARG A 329 11.37 -29.88 -0.98
N ARG A 330 12.70 -29.93 -1.03
CA ARG A 330 13.48 -31.19 -1.04
C ARG A 330 13.22 -32.06 0.19
N ALA A 331 12.78 -31.47 1.31
CA ALA A 331 12.40 -32.23 2.50
C ALA A 331 11.06 -32.98 2.35
N SER A 332 10.30 -32.72 1.28
CA SER A 332 8.98 -33.32 1.04
C SER A 332 9.08 -34.54 0.11
N PRO A 333 8.28 -35.60 0.34
CA PRO A 333 8.31 -36.80 -0.48
C PRO A 333 7.70 -36.62 -1.87
N THR A 334 6.84 -35.62 -2.04
CA THR A 334 6.15 -35.31 -3.30
C THR A 334 6.26 -33.81 -3.57
N VAL A 335 6.85 -33.45 -4.70
CA VAL A 335 7.09 -32.06 -5.11
C VAL A 335 6.53 -31.85 -6.50
N GLY A 336 5.84 -30.72 -6.72
CA GLY A 336 5.32 -30.34 -8.03
C GLY A 336 6.44 -29.98 -9.00
N ALA A 337 6.17 -29.98 -10.30
CA ALA A 337 7.14 -29.60 -11.32
C ALA A 337 7.66 -28.16 -11.10
N ILE A 338 8.95 -27.94 -11.38
CA ILE A 338 9.60 -26.65 -11.20
C ILE A 338 10.41 -26.29 -12.44
N ILE A 339 10.19 -25.08 -12.95
CA ILE A 339 11.04 -24.46 -13.98
C ILE A 339 11.70 -23.24 -13.35
N LEU A 340 13.02 -23.19 -13.34
CA LEU A 340 13.80 -22.02 -12.95
C LEU A 340 14.51 -21.45 -14.18
N ILE A 341 14.23 -20.20 -14.54
CA ILE A 341 15.02 -19.45 -15.53
C ILE A 341 15.90 -18.47 -14.78
N LEU A 342 17.21 -18.58 -14.94
CA LEU A 342 18.20 -17.74 -14.27
C LEU A 342 19.04 -16.96 -15.28
N ALA A 343 18.93 -15.64 -15.20
CA ALA A 343 19.68 -14.71 -16.03
C ALA A 343 21.04 -14.36 -15.40
N ALA A 344 22.11 -14.49 -16.19
CA ALA A 344 23.46 -14.06 -15.83
C ALA A 344 24.23 -13.56 -17.06
N ARG A 345 25.47 -13.10 -16.88
CA ARG A 345 26.32 -12.65 -18.00
C ARG A 345 27.03 -13.85 -18.63
N THR A 346 27.84 -14.54 -17.84
CA THR A 346 28.54 -15.77 -18.22
C THR A 346 28.21 -16.89 -17.23
N ILE A 347 28.62 -18.12 -17.55
CA ILE A 347 28.42 -19.26 -16.65
C ILE A 347 29.05 -19.04 -15.26
N GLY A 348 30.22 -18.38 -15.19
CA GLY A 348 30.89 -18.08 -13.93
C GLY A 348 30.19 -17.00 -13.09
N ASP A 349 29.23 -16.28 -13.65
CA ASP A 349 28.42 -15.29 -12.94
C ASP A 349 27.14 -15.89 -12.34
N VAL A 350 26.80 -17.14 -12.66
CA VAL A 350 25.60 -17.84 -12.17
C VAL A 350 25.77 -18.16 -10.69
N PRO A 351 24.95 -17.58 -9.79
CA PRO A 351 25.08 -17.87 -8.37
C PRO A 351 24.58 -19.27 -8.02
N TYR A 352 25.28 -19.95 -7.12
CA TYR A 352 24.92 -21.27 -6.59
C TYR A 352 24.80 -22.36 -7.67
N LEU A 353 25.58 -22.27 -8.77
CA LEU A 353 25.48 -23.23 -9.88
C LEU A 353 25.60 -24.69 -9.41
N SER A 354 26.59 -25.00 -8.56
CA SER A 354 26.78 -26.36 -8.02
C SER A 354 25.61 -26.82 -7.12
N ASP A 355 25.03 -25.92 -6.33
CA ASP A 355 23.84 -26.28 -5.53
C ASP A 355 22.64 -26.57 -6.44
N LEU A 356 22.46 -25.80 -7.52
CA LEU A 356 21.39 -26.01 -8.50
C LEU A 356 21.57 -27.33 -9.26
N GLU A 357 22.80 -27.72 -9.60
CA GLU A 357 23.13 -29.02 -10.18
C GLU A 357 22.68 -30.16 -9.25
N VAL A 358 23.05 -30.11 -7.97
CA VAL A 358 22.64 -31.10 -6.96
C VAL A 358 21.13 -31.12 -6.75
N LEU A 359 20.48 -29.96 -6.69
CA LEU A 359 19.03 -29.88 -6.53
C LEU A 359 18.30 -30.46 -7.74
N SER A 360 18.80 -30.22 -8.95
CA SER A 360 18.19 -30.74 -10.19
C SER A 360 18.23 -32.28 -10.29
N GLN A 361 19.13 -32.95 -9.57
CA GLN A 361 19.17 -34.42 -9.48
C GLN A 361 18.10 -35.00 -8.57
N THR A 362 17.60 -34.21 -7.61
CA THR A 362 16.72 -34.70 -6.53
C THR A 362 15.30 -34.15 -6.61
N LEU A 363 15.10 -33.05 -7.33
CA LEU A 363 13.81 -32.40 -7.53
C LEU A 363 13.37 -32.53 -8.99
N PRO A 364 12.07 -32.48 -9.30
CA PRO A 364 11.55 -32.30 -10.65
C PRO A 364 11.80 -30.87 -11.14
N LEU A 365 13.08 -30.50 -11.26
CA LEU A 365 13.59 -29.16 -11.50
C LEU A 365 14.31 -29.10 -12.85
N THR A 366 13.81 -28.23 -13.73
CA THR A 366 14.49 -27.80 -14.95
C THR A 366 15.04 -26.40 -14.74
N VAL A 367 16.35 -26.21 -14.93
CA VAL A 367 17.02 -24.90 -14.79
C VAL A 367 17.50 -24.40 -16.15
N GLY A 368 16.85 -23.37 -16.69
CA GLY A 368 17.30 -22.63 -17.86
C GLY A 368 18.26 -21.50 -17.50
N LEU A 369 19.51 -21.56 -17.97
CA LEU A 369 20.52 -20.53 -17.77
C LEU A 369 20.55 -19.58 -18.97
N ALA A 370 19.90 -18.42 -18.83
CA ALA A 370 19.89 -17.36 -19.83
C ALA A 370 21.15 -16.47 -19.68
N LEU A 371 22.17 -16.78 -20.46
CA LEU A 371 23.46 -16.10 -20.42
C LEU A 371 23.52 -15.00 -21.49
N SER A 372 23.77 -13.76 -21.12
CA SER A 372 23.79 -12.62 -22.06
C SER A 372 25.11 -12.47 -22.83
N ARG A 373 26.17 -13.18 -22.43
CA ARG A 373 27.51 -13.15 -23.05
C ARG A 373 28.08 -14.55 -23.32
N ASP A 374 27.27 -15.59 -23.14
CA ASP A 374 27.63 -16.97 -23.40
C ASP A 374 26.39 -17.70 -23.95
N LYS A 375 26.55 -18.88 -24.53
CA LYS A 375 25.45 -19.68 -25.03
C LYS A 375 24.55 -20.15 -23.87
N CYS A 376 23.25 -20.14 -24.10
CA CYS A 376 22.26 -20.61 -23.12
C CYS A 376 22.51 -22.09 -22.78
N ARG A 377 22.16 -22.49 -21.56
CA ARG A 377 22.26 -23.88 -21.10
C ARG A 377 20.97 -24.29 -20.41
N ILE A 378 20.63 -25.57 -20.47
CA ILE A 378 19.50 -26.14 -19.74
C ILE A 378 20.05 -27.27 -18.88
N LEU A 379 19.79 -27.19 -17.58
CA LEU A 379 20.18 -28.18 -16.59
C LEU A 379 18.94 -28.95 -16.15
N THR A 380 18.98 -30.27 -16.32
CA THR A 380 17.91 -31.19 -15.91
C THR A 380 18.54 -32.48 -15.40
N GLN A 381 18.11 -32.99 -14.24
CA GLN A 381 18.64 -34.23 -13.65
C GLN A 381 20.18 -34.24 -13.49
N GLY A 382 20.78 -33.09 -13.18
CA GLY A 382 22.24 -32.93 -13.05
C GLY A 382 23.01 -32.85 -14.36
N ALA A 383 22.37 -33.01 -15.52
CA ALA A 383 23.00 -32.92 -16.83
C ALA A 383 22.79 -31.54 -17.46
N ILE A 384 23.87 -30.95 -18.00
CA ILE A 384 23.83 -29.63 -18.67
C ILE A 384 23.82 -29.82 -20.19
N ALA A 385 22.72 -29.46 -20.83
CA ALA A 385 22.59 -29.38 -22.28
C ALA A 385 22.98 -27.97 -22.78
N HIS A 386 23.85 -27.92 -23.78
CA HIS A 386 24.27 -26.67 -24.41
C HIS A 386 23.31 -26.28 -25.54
N GLN A 387 22.90 -25.01 -25.55
CA GLN A 387 22.13 -24.44 -26.66
C GLN A 387 23.04 -23.75 -27.67
N SER A 388 22.61 -23.66 -28.92
CA SER A 388 23.42 -23.06 -30.00
C SER A 388 23.47 -21.53 -29.96
N ARG A 389 22.52 -20.89 -29.27
CA ARG A 389 22.27 -19.44 -29.29
C ARG A 389 22.40 -18.79 -27.92
N ILE A 390 22.76 -17.51 -27.94
CA ILE A 390 22.63 -16.59 -26.81
C ILE A 390 21.16 -16.19 -26.71
N MET A 391 20.56 -16.32 -25.53
CA MET A 391 19.16 -15.97 -25.28
C MET A 391 19.08 -15.17 -23.99
N ARG A 392 18.33 -14.07 -23.99
CA ARG A 392 17.95 -13.38 -22.75
C ARG A 392 16.86 -14.20 -22.05
N ALA A 393 16.54 -13.85 -20.82
CA ALA A 393 15.60 -14.65 -20.02
C ALA A 393 14.19 -14.70 -20.61
N GLN A 394 13.70 -13.60 -21.18
CA GLN A 394 12.43 -13.55 -21.89
C GLN A 394 12.45 -14.45 -23.14
N ASP A 395 13.57 -14.49 -23.88
CA ASP A 395 13.70 -15.33 -25.07
C ASP A 395 13.72 -16.81 -24.68
N LEU A 396 14.40 -17.15 -23.59
CA LEU A 396 14.43 -18.52 -23.06
C LEU A 396 13.07 -18.94 -22.51
N LEU A 397 12.33 -18.04 -21.86
CA LEU A 397 10.96 -18.29 -21.43
C LEU A 397 10.06 -18.64 -22.63
N LEU A 398 10.17 -17.88 -23.72
CA LEU A 398 9.44 -18.17 -24.96
C LEU A 398 9.94 -19.43 -25.67
N HIS A 399 11.23 -19.74 -25.57
CA HIS A 399 11.77 -20.99 -26.10
C HIS A 399 11.19 -22.21 -25.37
N LEU A 400 10.93 -22.08 -24.06
CA LEU A 400 10.29 -23.10 -23.21
C LEU A 400 8.76 -22.92 -23.15
N GLN A 401 8.13 -22.36 -24.18
CA GLN A 401 6.71 -21.97 -24.12
C GLN A 401 5.76 -23.14 -23.82
N GLU A 402 6.03 -24.34 -24.36
CA GLU A 402 5.16 -25.50 -24.17
C GLU A 402 5.22 -26.00 -22.72
N ASP A 403 6.43 -26.15 -22.17
CA ASP A 403 6.66 -26.51 -20.77
C ASP A 403 6.07 -25.46 -19.84
N THR A 404 6.30 -24.17 -20.14
CA THR A 404 5.76 -23.04 -19.39
C THR A 404 4.23 -23.07 -19.40
N GLN A 405 3.61 -23.27 -20.56
CA GLN A 405 2.16 -23.33 -20.68
C GLN A 405 1.58 -24.52 -19.92
N SER A 406 2.22 -25.69 -20.01
CA SER A 406 1.84 -26.89 -19.26
C SER A 406 1.89 -26.63 -17.76
N LEU A 407 3.00 -26.04 -17.28
CA LEU A 407 3.21 -25.70 -15.88
C LEU A 407 2.15 -24.72 -15.36
N LEU A 408 1.85 -23.66 -16.12
CA LEU A 408 0.84 -22.66 -15.75
C LEU A 408 -0.58 -23.25 -15.69
N ARG A 409 -0.92 -24.18 -16.60
CA ARG A 409 -2.20 -24.91 -16.61
C ARG A 409 -2.35 -25.82 -15.39
N GLN A 410 -1.25 -26.35 -14.86
CA GLN A 410 -1.23 -27.14 -13.62
C GLN A 410 -1.37 -26.29 -12.34
N GLY A 411 -1.66 -24.99 -12.47
CA GLY A 411 -1.86 -24.12 -11.31
C GLY A 411 -0.58 -23.53 -10.74
N ALA A 412 0.50 -23.48 -11.52
CA ALA A 412 1.78 -22.96 -11.03
C ALA A 412 1.68 -21.53 -10.50
N HIS A 413 2.46 -21.27 -9.44
CA HIS A 413 2.76 -19.92 -9.00
C HIS A 413 4.05 -19.43 -9.66
N VAL A 414 4.04 -18.17 -10.11
CA VAL A 414 5.13 -17.53 -10.84
C VAL A 414 5.83 -16.54 -9.91
N TYR A 415 7.15 -16.66 -9.77
CA TYR A 415 7.97 -15.78 -8.94
C TYR A 415 9.04 -15.10 -9.78
N VAL A 416 9.17 -13.78 -9.63
CA VAL A 416 10.19 -12.96 -10.31
C VAL A 416 11.06 -12.25 -9.28
N CYS A 417 12.38 -12.43 -9.36
CA CYS A 417 13.33 -11.75 -8.47
C CYS A 417 14.62 -11.37 -9.21
N GLY A 418 14.97 -10.08 -9.18
CA GLY A 418 16.11 -9.56 -9.92
C GLY A 418 16.20 -8.04 -9.88
N SER A 419 16.78 -7.43 -10.92
CA SER A 419 16.68 -5.98 -11.11
C SER A 419 15.27 -5.58 -11.52
N VAL A 420 14.95 -4.29 -11.33
CA VAL A 420 13.69 -3.70 -11.82
C VAL A 420 13.51 -3.91 -13.33
N ASP A 421 14.54 -3.72 -14.15
CA ASP A 421 14.40 -3.88 -15.61
C ASP A 421 14.19 -5.34 -16.01
N PHE A 422 14.81 -6.28 -15.29
CA PHE A 422 14.54 -7.70 -15.46
C PHE A 422 13.09 -8.03 -15.11
N GLY A 423 12.60 -7.55 -13.95
CA GLY A 423 11.22 -7.71 -13.52
C GLY A 423 10.22 -7.23 -14.58
N ARG A 424 10.44 -6.01 -15.09
CA ARG A 424 9.63 -5.41 -16.16
C ARG A 424 9.63 -6.29 -17.42
N SER A 425 10.80 -6.71 -17.89
CA SER A 425 10.92 -7.56 -19.10
C SER A 425 10.19 -8.89 -18.94
N MET A 426 10.32 -9.55 -17.79
CA MET A 426 9.67 -10.84 -17.53
C MET A 426 8.17 -10.70 -17.37
N ARG A 427 7.71 -9.66 -16.67
CA ARG A 427 6.28 -9.36 -16.54
C ARG A 427 5.65 -9.14 -17.91
N THR A 428 6.25 -8.29 -18.75
CA THR A 428 5.75 -8.04 -20.10
C THR A 428 5.65 -9.36 -20.88
N ALA A 429 6.71 -10.17 -20.92
CA ALA A 429 6.68 -11.45 -21.62
C ALA A 429 5.57 -12.39 -21.09
N LEU A 430 5.41 -12.50 -19.76
CA LEU A 430 4.40 -13.37 -19.16
C LEU A 430 2.98 -12.93 -19.51
N PHE A 431 2.64 -11.67 -19.27
CA PHE A 431 1.27 -11.17 -19.45
C PHE A 431 0.90 -10.93 -20.93
N THR A 432 1.88 -10.81 -21.83
CA THR A 432 1.64 -10.77 -23.27
C THR A 432 1.28 -12.15 -23.83
N HIS A 433 1.92 -13.22 -23.34
CA HIS A 433 1.81 -14.55 -23.96
C HIS A 433 0.88 -15.51 -23.20
N TRP A 434 0.64 -15.29 -21.90
CA TRP A 434 -0.18 -16.17 -21.08
C TRP A 434 -1.20 -15.40 -20.24
N TYR A 435 -2.38 -16.01 -20.05
CA TYR A 435 -3.33 -15.57 -19.04
C TYR A 435 -2.86 -16.05 -17.67
N LEU A 436 -2.41 -15.12 -16.83
CA LEU A 436 -1.96 -15.38 -15.47
C LEU A 436 -2.86 -14.65 -14.48
N GLN A 437 -3.38 -15.39 -13.49
CA GLN A 437 -4.13 -14.78 -12.40
C GLN A 437 -3.18 -14.03 -11.47
N GLU A 438 -3.57 -12.80 -11.09
CA GLU A 438 -2.71 -11.92 -10.28
C GLU A 438 -2.33 -12.53 -8.91
N ASP A 439 -3.17 -13.40 -8.34
CA ASP A 439 -2.92 -14.07 -7.06
C ASP A 439 -1.85 -15.18 -7.14
N ARG A 440 -1.48 -15.59 -8.35
CA ARG A 440 -0.42 -16.56 -8.64
C ARG A 440 0.87 -15.91 -9.17
N TYR A 441 0.91 -14.57 -9.27
CA TYR A 441 2.10 -13.83 -9.69
C TYR A 441 2.74 -13.09 -8.51
N HIS A 442 4.02 -13.35 -8.28
CA HIS A 442 4.77 -12.83 -7.14
C HIS A 442 6.05 -12.18 -7.64
N GLU A 443 6.36 -10.97 -7.18
CA GLU A 443 7.53 -10.25 -7.65
C GLU A 443 8.22 -9.47 -6.53
N GLU A 444 9.54 -9.62 -6.45
CA GLU A 444 10.42 -8.88 -5.55
C GLU A 444 11.67 -8.42 -6.32
N CYS A 445 11.58 -7.23 -6.91
CA CYS A 445 12.65 -6.64 -7.73
C CYS A 445 13.35 -5.51 -6.98
N HIS A 446 14.67 -5.44 -7.13
CA HIS A 446 15.54 -4.54 -6.38
C HIS A 446 16.23 -3.53 -7.31
N GLY A 447 16.57 -2.36 -6.76
CA GLY A 447 17.21 -1.27 -7.50
C GLY A 447 16.25 -0.13 -7.83
N ARG A 448 16.73 0.89 -8.53
CA ARG A 448 15.87 1.92 -9.12
C ARG A 448 15.69 1.58 -10.59
N ALA A 449 14.52 1.84 -11.17
CA ALA A 449 14.45 1.94 -12.63
C ALA A 449 15.41 3.04 -13.04
N THR A 450 16.28 2.75 -14.00
CA THR A 450 16.81 3.81 -14.82
C THR A 450 15.64 4.34 -15.64
N VAL A 451 15.10 5.50 -15.26
CA VAL A 451 14.18 6.31 -16.09
C VAL A 451 14.86 6.73 -17.42
N SER A 452 16.10 6.30 -17.64
CA SER A 452 16.97 6.64 -18.75
C SER A 452 16.57 6.02 -20.10
N GLU A 453 15.62 5.10 -20.19
CA GLU A 453 15.23 4.48 -21.48
C GLU A 453 13.85 4.90 -22.00
N THR A 454 12.91 5.33 -21.16
CA THR A 454 11.65 5.93 -21.62
C THR A 454 11.87 7.43 -21.83
N ARG A 455 12.24 7.81 -23.06
CA ARG A 455 12.30 9.24 -23.50
C ARG A 455 10.93 9.91 -23.59
N GLU A 456 9.86 9.19 -23.25
CA GLU A 456 8.50 9.70 -23.33
C GLU A 456 8.24 10.69 -22.19
N SER A 457 7.96 11.92 -22.61
CA SER A 457 7.48 12.97 -21.74
C SER A 457 5.97 13.08 -21.90
N PHE A 458 5.27 13.18 -20.79
CA PHE A 458 3.82 13.33 -20.78
C PHE A 458 3.46 14.65 -20.10
N THR A 459 2.34 15.21 -20.49
CA THR A 459 1.76 16.38 -19.83
C THR A 459 0.94 15.96 -18.60
N LEU A 460 0.62 16.92 -17.74
CA LEU A 460 -0.36 16.69 -16.67
C LEU A 460 -1.77 16.39 -17.24
N LEU A 461 -2.03 16.75 -18.49
CA LEU A 461 -3.27 16.44 -19.19
C LEU A 461 -3.35 14.97 -19.58
N ASP A 462 -2.25 14.44 -20.12
CA ASP A 462 -2.16 13.01 -20.45
C ASP A 462 -2.39 12.20 -19.18
N LEU A 463 -1.70 12.54 -18.09
CA LEU A 463 -1.91 11.92 -16.78
C LEU A 463 -3.39 11.90 -16.37
N ALA A 464 -4.08 13.05 -16.43
CA ALA A 464 -5.47 13.20 -16.00
C ALA A 464 -6.48 12.27 -16.72
N GLN A 465 -6.17 11.80 -17.94
CA GLN A 465 -7.03 10.89 -18.70
C GLN A 465 -7.03 9.45 -18.16
N HIS A 466 -6.01 9.08 -17.39
CA HIS A 466 -5.82 7.72 -16.88
C HIS A 466 -6.29 7.61 -15.41
N ASN A 467 -7.58 7.90 -15.20
CA ASN A 467 -8.22 7.94 -13.89
C ASN A 467 -9.36 6.90 -13.69
N GLN A 468 -9.30 5.77 -14.40
CA GLN A 468 -10.37 4.75 -14.37
C GLN A 468 -9.84 3.40 -13.85
N PRO A 469 -10.70 2.47 -13.39
CA PRO A 469 -10.23 1.15 -12.93
C PRO A 469 -9.46 0.35 -13.97
N SER A 470 -9.76 0.57 -15.25
CA SER A 470 -9.08 -0.04 -16.40
C SER A 470 -7.78 0.68 -16.80
N THR A 471 -7.51 1.87 -16.26
CA THR A 471 -6.33 2.68 -16.57
C THR A 471 -5.99 3.62 -15.41
N ILE A 472 -4.97 3.27 -14.64
CA ILE A 472 -4.61 3.94 -13.38
C ILE A 472 -3.18 4.48 -13.50
N TRP A 473 -3.03 5.76 -13.85
CA TRP A 473 -1.72 6.41 -13.82
C TRP A 473 -1.60 7.34 -12.63
N ILE A 474 -0.39 7.43 -12.07
CA ILE A 474 -0.06 8.42 -11.04
C ILE A 474 1.28 9.04 -11.36
N ALA A 475 1.53 10.24 -10.83
CA ALA A 475 2.86 10.83 -10.82
C ALA A 475 3.46 10.89 -9.42
N LEU A 476 4.74 10.53 -9.29
CA LEU A 476 5.54 10.67 -8.07
C LEU A 476 6.92 11.22 -8.42
N GLY A 477 7.32 12.32 -7.79
CA GLY A 477 8.62 12.95 -8.02
C GLY A 477 8.85 13.34 -9.48
N GLY A 478 7.78 13.63 -10.24
CA GLY A 478 7.84 13.93 -11.67
C GLY A 478 7.96 12.71 -12.59
N VAL A 479 7.94 11.49 -12.07
CA VAL A 479 7.90 10.25 -12.86
C VAL A 479 6.46 9.73 -12.91
N ILE A 480 5.99 9.30 -14.08
CA ILE A 480 4.65 8.73 -14.27
C ILE A 480 4.73 7.21 -14.22
N TYR A 481 3.79 6.63 -13.48
CA TYR A 481 3.67 5.21 -13.26
C TYR A 481 2.31 4.71 -13.73
N ASP A 482 2.30 3.69 -14.59
CA ASP A 482 1.10 2.94 -14.93
C ASP A 482 0.87 1.82 -13.91
N LEU A 483 0.02 2.08 -12.92
CA LEU A 483 -0.33 1.14 -11.87
C LEU A 483 -1.52 0.24 -12.23
N THR A 484 -2.00 0.29 -13.48
CA THR A 484 -3.05 -0.58 -13.98
C THR A 484 -2.76 -2.06 -13.72
N PRO A 485 -1.53 -2.58 -13.93
CA PRO A 485 -1.20 -3.98 -13.63
C PRO A 485 -0.95 -4.24 -12.13
N PHE A 486 -0.84 -3.20 -11.30
CA PHE A 486 -0.64 -3.32 -9.85
C PHE A 486 -1.96 -3.34 -9.06
N ARG A 487 -3.09 -3.13 -9.73
CA ARG A 487 -4.37 -2.81 -9.11
C ARG A 487 -4.90 -3.89 -8.15
N GLY A 488 -4.73 -5.18 -8.45
CA GLY A 488 -5.19 -6.27 -7.58
C GLY A 488 -4.13 -6.78 -6.60
N THR A 489 -2.87 -6.39 -6.76
CA THR A 489 -1.76 -6.81 -5.89
C THR A 489 -1.32 -5.74 -4.88
N HIS A 490 -1.83 -4.50 -5.01
CA HIS A 490 -1.55 -3.43 -4.05
C HIS A 490 -2.04 -3.80 -2.63
N PRO A 491 -1.17 -3.77 -1.59
CA PRO A 491 -1.53 -4.22 -0.24
C PRO A 491 -2.67 -3.45 0.44
N GLY A 492 -2.95 -2.23 -0.02
CA GLY A 492 -4.08 -1.40 0.40
C GLY A 492 -5.37 -1.64 -0.40
N GLY A 493 -5.35 -2.57 -1.36
CA GLY A 493 -6.41 -2.79 -2.35
C GLY A 493 -6.35 -1.79 -3.51
N ILE A 494 -7.24 -1.96 -4.48
CA ILE A 494 -7.33 -1.08 -5.67
C ILE A 494 -7.79 0.34 -5.33
N LYS A 495 -8.65 0.48 -4.32
CA LYS A 495 -9.38 1.72 -4.04
C LYS A 495 -8.48 2.93 -3.74
N PRO A 496 -7.41 2.82 -2.92
CA PRO A 496 -6.47 3.93 -2.72
C PRO A 496 -5.72 4.37 -3.99
N LEU A 497 -5.50 3.47 -4.96
CA LEU A 497 -4.83 3.81 -6.22
C LEU A 497 -5.75 4.58 -7.14
N ILE A 498 -6.98 4.09 -7.27
CA ILE A 498 -8.02 4.60 -8.16
C ILE A 498 -8.52 6.01 -7.75
N GLU A 499 -8.44 6.36 -6.46
CA GLU A 499 -8.83 7.70 -5.98
C GLU A 499 -7.82 8.80 -6.30
N ILE A 500 -6.55 8.44 -6.45
CA ILE A 500 -5.49 9.38 -6.82
C ILE A 500 -5.07 9.20 -8.29
N ALA A 501 -5.80 8.36 -9.03
CA ALA A 501 -5.54 8.08 -10.42
C ALA A 501 -5.73 9.35 -11.26
N GLY A 502 -4.85 9.55 -12.22
CA GLY A 502 -4.76 10.76 -13.03
C GLY A 502 -4.22 11.99 -12.30
N MET A 503 -3.56 11.81 -11.15
CA MET A 503 -3.06 12.91 -10.33
C MET A 503 -1.62 12.71 -9.88
N GLU A 504 -1.05 13.80 -9.38
CA GLU A 504 0.22 13.78 -8.67
C GLU A 504 -0.01 13.33 -7.23
N ALA A 505 0.67 12.25 -6.86
CA ALA A 505 0.39 11.50 -5.64
C ALA A 505 1.48 11.67 -4.59
N ASP A 506 2.45 12.59 -4.75
CA ASP A 506 3.61 12.76 -3.86
C ASP A 506 3.23 12.87 -2.38
N ASP A 507 2.29 13.75 -2.05
CA ASP A 507 1.85 13.97 -0.68
C ASP A 507 1.16 12.73 -0.12
N ARG A 508 0.33 12.09 -0.94
CA ARG A 508 -0.41 10.89 -0.59
C ARG A 508 0.52 9.70 -0.36
N PHE A 509 1.52 9.57 -1.22
CA PHE A 509 2.53 8.54 -1.16
C PHE A 509 3.41 8.71 0.08
N ARG A 510 3.91 9.92 0.37
CA ARG A 510 4.70 10.22 1.57
C ARG A 510 3.94 9.91 2.86
N GLN A 511 2.63 10.16 2.91
CA GLN A 511 1.80 9.87 4.08
C GLN A 511 1.73 8.37 4.40
N VAL A 512 1.59 7.54 3.37
CA VAL A 512 1.37 6.10 3.54
C VAL A 512 2.69 5.33 3.59
N HIS A 513 3.66 5.72 2.76
CA HIS A 513 4.90 5.00 2.51
C HIS A 513 6.14 5.74 3.03
N SER A 514 6.04 6.38 4.20
CA SER A 514 7.17 7.00 4.91
C SER A 514 7.96 5.98 5.76
N GLY A 515 9.08 6.42 6.32
CA GLY A 515 9.93 5.61 7.20
C GLY A 515 10.97 4.75 6.49
N ASP A 516 11.53 3.78 7.21
CA ASP A 516 12.66 2.96 6.76
C ASP A 516 12.35 2.10 5.51
N ASP A 517 11.07 1.74 5.30
CA ASP A 517 10.62 0.89 4.18
C ASP A 517 10.33 1.70 2.89
N ALA A 518 10.29 3.05 2.96
CA ALA A 518 9.88 3.92 1.85
C ALA A 518 10.65 3.66 0.55
N GLN A 519 11.96 3.41 0.68
CA GLN A 519 12.84 3.20 -0.45
C GLN A 519 12.60 1.86 -1.14
N GLY A 520 12.19 0.82 -0.40
CA GLY A 520 11.77 -0.45 -0.96
C GLY A 520 10.49 -0.31 -1.78
N VAL A 521 9.53 0.48 -1.31
CA VAL A 521 8.29 0.76 -2.05
C VAL A 521 8.57 1.49 -3.36
N ILE A 522 9.42 2.53 -3.36
CA ILE A 522 9.79 3.26 -4.59
C ILE A 522 10.53 2.35 -5.57
N ALA A 523 11.41 1.47 -5.07
CA ALA A 523 12.10 0.49 -5.90
C ALA A 523 11.10 -0.46 -6.59
N GLN A 524 10.08 -0.92 -5.88
CA GLN A 524 9.02 -1.74 -6.45
C GLN A 524 8.16 -0.96 -7.47
N LEU A 525 7.79 0.28 -7.16
CA LEU A 525 7.02 1.13 -8.08
C LEU A 525 7.76 1.39 -9.40
N SER A 526 9.09 1.42 -9.35
CA SER A 526 9.93 1.63 -10.53
C SER A 526 9.63 0.66 -11.69
N LEU A 527 9.09 -0.53 -11.41
CA LEU A 527 8.64 -1.50 -12.41
C LEU A 527 7.57 -0.93 -13.35
N TYR A 528 6.76 -0.03 -12.83
CA TYR A 528 5.59 0.55 -13.49
C TYR A 528 5.86 1.92 -14.11
N ALA A 529 7.09 2.43 -14.02
CA ALA A 529 7.45 3.72 -14.59
C ALA A 529 7.34 3.67 -16.12
N ILE A 530 6.64 4.65 -16.72
CA ILE A 530 6.41 4.76 -18.16
C ILE A 530 7.04 6.03 -18.77
N GLY A 531 7.36 7.05 -17.97
CA GLY A 531 8.00 8.27 -18.45
C GLY A 531 8.04 9.36 -17.39
N THR A 532 8.22 10.61 -17.82
CA THR A 532 8.33 11.77 -16.92
C THR A 532 7.34 12.87 -17.28
N ILE A 533 6.94 13.68 -16.30
CA ILE A 533 6.15 14.89 -16.54
C ILE A 533 7.04 15.91 -17.27
N GLU A 534 6.52 16.48 -18.34
CA GLU A 534 7.15 17.58 -19.06
C GLU A 534 7.50 18.74 -18.11
N LYS A 535 8.73 19.28 -18.25
CA LYS A 535 9.18 20.43 -17.46
C LYS A 535 8.48 21.74 -17.81
N ARG A 536 7.67 21.78 -18.88
CA ARG A 536 6.91 22.98 -19.27
C ARG A 536 5.86 23.28 -18.19
N SER A 537 6.01 24.45 -17.59
CA SER A 537 5.24 24.86 -16.41
C SER A 537 3.82 25.25 -16.79
N MET A 538 2.86 24.33 -16.60
CA MET A 538 1.48 24.74 -16.33
C MET A 538 1.48 25.62 -15.07
N SER A 539 0.74 26.74 -15.08
CA SER A 539 0.67 27.61 -13.90
C SER A 539 0.12 26.85 -12.69
N SER A 540 0.57 27.21 -11.49
CA SER A 540 0.10 26.59 -10.23
C SER A 540 -1.42 26.61 -10.10
N ARG A 541 -2.07 27.66 -10.63
CA ARG A 541 -3.52 27.83 -10.70
C ARG A 541 -4.19 26.76 -11.57
N LEU A 542 -3.77 26.62 -12.82
CA LEU A 542 -4.35 25.64 -13.75
C LEU A 542 -4.11 24.20 -13.26
N ARG A 543 -2.94 23.95 -12.65
CA ARG A 543 -2.62 22.68 -11.99
C ARG A 543 -3.56 22.36 -10.83
N SER A 544 -3.93 23.35 -10.02
CA SER A 544 -4.92 23.19 -8.95
C SER A 544 -6.32 22.92 -9.50
N ILE A 545 -6.73 23.60 -10.57
CA ILE A 545 -8.05 23.39 -11.19
C ILE A 545 -8.15 21.97 -11.78
N LEU A 546 -7.15 21.55 -12.54
CA LEU A 546 -7.10 20.20 -13.11
C LEU A 546 -7.16 19.13 -12.02
N ARG A 547 -6.40 19.31 -10.94
CA ARG A 547 -6.44 18.43 -9.77
C ARG A 547 -7.85 18.31 -9.21
N ASP A 548 -8.53 19.44 -8.99
CA ASP A 548 -9.89 19.45 -8.43
C ASP A 548 -10.91 18.79 -9.39
N ILE A 549 -10.74 18.93 -10.71
CA ILE A 549 -11.58 18.26 -11.72
C ILE A 549 -11.39 16.74 -11.65
N VAL A 550 -10.14 16.27 -11.67
CA VAL A 550 -9.83 14.83 -11.60
C VAL A 550 -10.27 14.23 -10.27
N ASP A 551 -10.12 14.96 -9.15
CA ASP A 551 -10.66 14.58 -7.84
C ASP A 551 -12.18 14.41 -7.89
N CYS A 552 -12.92 15.36 -8.50
CA CYS A 552 -14.37 15.24 -8.67
C CYS A 552 -14.73 14.00 -9.50
N GLN A 553 -14.02 13.77 -10.60
CA GLN A 553 -14.21 12.58 -11.43
C GLN A 553 -13.99 11.31 -10.61
N ASN A 554 -12.87 11.18 -9.90
CA ASN A 554 -12.57 10.03 -9.05
C ASN A 554 -13.63 9.84 -7.96
N VAL A 555 -14.06 10.91 -7.28
CA VAL A 555 -15.12 10.81 -6.26
C VAL A 555 -16.44 10.30 -6.86
N LEU A 556 -16.75 10.64 -8.12
CA LEU A 556 -18.00 10.25 -8.78
C LEU A 556 -17.90 8.92 -9.55
N THR A 557 -16.76 8.58 -10.16
CA THR A 557 -16.56 7.40 -11.04
C THR A 557 -15.94 6.21 -10.32
N ASN A 558 -15.29 6.47 -9.18
CA ASN A 558 -14.41 5.50 -8.56
C ASN A 558 -14.76 5.22 -7.10
N ASN A 559 -15.72 5.94 -6.52
CA ASN A 559 -16.33 5.54 -5.25
C ASN A 559 -17.21 4.30 -5.39
N THR A 560 -17.50 3.69 -4.24
CA THR A 560 -18.06 2.33 -4.06
C THR A 560 -19.41 2.03 -4.70
N TRP A 561 -19.89 3.00 -5.46
CA TRP A 561 -20.97 2.93 -6.40
C TRP A 561 -20.83 1.83 -7.49
N PHE A 562 -19.64 1.60 -8.06
CA PHE A 562 -19.47 0.75 -9.27
C PHE A 562 -19.26 -0.74 -9.03
N ALA A 563 -19.24 -1.19 -7.78
CA ALA A 563 -19.38 -2.61 -7.50
C ALA A 563 -20.84 -3.00 -7.74
N SER A 564 -21.14 -3.61 -8.88
CA SER A 564 -22.50 -3.98 -9.35
C SER A 564 -23.28 -4.89 -8.39
N ASP A 565 -22.63 -5.41 -7.34
CA ASP A 565 -23.09 -6.62 -6.67
C ASP A 565 -23.64 -6.39 -5.24
N ARG A 566 -23.79 -5.13 -4.77
CA ARG A 566 -24.16 -4.86 -3.35
C ARG A 566 -25.07 -3.65 -3.09
N PRO A 567 -25.94 -3.71 -2.06
CA PRO A 567 -26.67 -2.55 -1.56
C PRO A 567 -25.74 -1.61 -0.77
N VAL A 568 -25.81 -0.30 -1.03
CA VAL A 568 -25.03 0.75 -0.35
C VAL A 568 -26.01 1.69 0.39
N PRO A 569 -25.76 2.07 1.66
CA PRO A 569 -26.63 2.99 2.40
C PRO A 569 -26.66 4.42 1.84
N PHE A 570 -27.82 5.09 1.91
CA PHE A 570 -28.04 6.45 1.37
C PHE A 570 -27.07 7.53 1.88
N PHE A 571 -26.72 7.50 3.17
CA PHE A 571 -25.81 8.50 3.75
C PHE A 571 -24.43 8.49 3.07
N VAL A 572 -24.03 7.37 2.45
CA VAL A 572 -22.79 7.29 1.68
C VAL A 572 -22.86 8.16 0.43
N ILE A 573 -24.02 8.24 -0.21
CA ILE A 573 -24.28 8.97 -1.46
C ILE A 573 -24.35 10.48 -1.19
N ALA A 574 -25.11 10.89 -0.17
CA ALA A 574 -25.28 12.30 0.19
C ALA A 574 -23.94 12.98 0.52
N GLU A 575 -23.06 12.28 1.23
CA GLU A 575 -21.74 12.78 1.60
C GLU A 575 -20.77 12.89 0.41
N SER A 576 -20.80 11.95 -0.54
CA SER A 576 -20.01 12.06 -1.78
C SER A 576 -20.44 13.26 -2.64
N LEU A 577 -21.75 13.53 -2.73
CA LEU A 577 -22.27 14.71 -3.45
C LEU A 577 -21.85 16.02 -2.77
N LEU A 578 -21.81 16.05 -1.44
CA LEU A 578 -21.34 17.22 -0.68
C LEU A 578 -19.85 17.51 -0.91
N VAL A 579 -19.00 16.48 -0.93
CA VAL A 579 -17.57 16.64 -1.25
C VAL A 579 -17.39 17.16 -2.67
N THR A 580 -18.09 16.57 -3.64
CA THR A 580 -18.10 17.04 -5.03
C THR A 580 -18.52 18.50 -5.13
N SER A 581 -19.56 18.91 -4.40
CA SER A 581 -20.00 20.31 -4.33
C SER A 581 -18.89 21.26 -3.89
N ARG A 582 -18.23 20.95 -2.77
CA ARG A 582 -17.15 21.77 -2.21
C ARG A 582 -15.96 21.86 -3.18
N SER A 583 -15.67 20.79 -3.91
CA SER A 583 -14.63 20.78 -4.94
C SER A 583 -15.03 21.61 -6.17
N ILE A 584 -16.27 21.52 -6.63
CA ILE A 584 -16.80 22.40 -7.69
C ILE A 584 -16.71 23.87 -7.24
N ALA A 585 -17.04 24.20 -5.99
CA ALA A 585 -16.88 25.54 -5.43
C ALA A 585 -15.45 26.08 -5.54
N ARG A 586 -14.46 25.22 -5.30
CA ARG A 586 -13.03 25.54 -5.41
C ARG A 586 -12.63 25.77 -6.87
N ILE A 587 -13.08 24.91 -7.79
CA ILE A 587 -12.86 25.07 -9.24
C ILE A 587 -13.34 26.45 -9.71
N GLN A 588 -14.54 26.86 -9.29
CA GLN A 588 -15.11 28.14 -9.69
C GLN A 588 -14.36 29.35 -9.13
N ARG A 589 -14.02 29.34 -7.83
CA ARG A 589 -13.20 30.41 -7.23
C ARG A 589 -11.83 30.48 -7.92
N GLY A 590 -11.27 29.31 -8.22
CA GLY A 590 -10.04 29.17 -9.00
C GLY A 590 -10.17 29.70 -10.43
N ALA A 591 -11.35 29.74 -11.04
CA ALA A 591 -11.56 30.20 -12.41
C ALA A 591 -11.86 31.72 -12.55
N THR A 592 -12.09 32.45 -11.46
CA THR A 592 -12.80 33.76 -11.48
C THR A 592 -11.99 34.98 -10.99
N THR A 593 -10.67 35.08 -11.22
CA THR A 593 -9.92 36.30 -10.79
C THR A 593 -9.00 36.91 -11.85
N ASN A 594 -9.18 38.23 -12.01
CA ASN A 594 -8.56 39.27 -12.86
C ASN A 594 -8.46 38.98 -14.37
N ASN A 595 -9.41 39.59 -15.08
CA ASN A 595 -9.55 39.82 -16.53
C ASN A 595 -9.61 38.63 -17.51
N ASN A 596 -9.26 37.41 -17.14
CA ASN A 596 -9.50 36.22 -18.00
C ASN A 596 -10.21 35.12 -17.21
N SER A 597 -11.54 35.23 -17.10
CA SER A 597 -12.41 34.18 -16.55
C SER A 597 -12.61 33.07 -17.57
N LEU A 598 -12.36 31.83 -17.17
CA LEU A 598 -12.69 30.65 -17.96
C LEU A 598 -14.20 30.40 -17.91
N THR A 599 -14.89 30.60 -19.02
CA THR A 599 -16.31 30.30 -19.18
C THR A 599 -16.53 28.78 -19.12
N ALA A 600 -17.39 28.32 -18.20
CA ALA A 600 -17.88 26.95 -18.25
C ALA A 600 -19.02 26.83 -19.29
N PRO A 601 -19.27 25.64 -19.87
CA PRO A 601 -20.23 25.45 -20.96
C PRO A 601 -21.67 25.70 -20.47
N GLU A 602 -22.47 26.46 -21.24
CA GLU A 602 -23.90 26.72 -20.96
C GLU A 602 -24.72 25.42 -20.81
N ASP A 603 -24.24 24.34 -21.42
CA ASP A 603 -24.82 23.00 -21.46
C ASP A 603 -24.80 22.23 -20.12
N LEU A 604 -24.13 22.74 -19.08
CA LEU A 604 -24.13 22.12 -17.74
C LEU A 604 -25.33 22.50 -16.86
N GLN A 605 -25.99 23.62 -17.17
CA GLN A 605 -27.10 24.17 -16.38
C GLN A 605 -28.35 23.28 -16.31
N PRO A 606 -28.80 22.61 -17.40
CA PRO A 606 -29.93 21.68 -17.36
C PRO A 606 -29.62 20.45 -16.49
N ILE A 607 -28.38 19.98 -16.54
CA ILE A 607 -27.91 18.75 -15.88
C ILE A 607 -27.90 18.92 -14.36
N PHE A 608 -27.45 20.07 -13.85
CA PHE A 608 -27.53 20.35 -12.42
C PHE A 608 -28.97 20.39 -11.89
N GLN A 609 -29.92 20.85 -12.72
CA GLN A 609 -31.35 20.84 -12.35
C GLN A 609 -31.99 19.47 -12.44
N GLU A 610 -31.59 18.64 -13.39
CA GLU A 610 -32.02 17.25 -13.49
C GLU A 610 -31.51 16.44 -12.29
N LEU A 611 -30.21 16.56 -11.95
CA LEU A 611 -29.62 15.93 -10.77
C LEU A 611 -30.36 16.30 -9.47
N LYS A 612 -30.65 17.59 -9.30
CA LYS A 612 -31.43 18.10 -8.16
C LYS A 612 -32.79 17.42 -8.11
N THR A 613 -33.53 17.44 -9.23
CA THR A 613 -34.89 16.90 -9.32
C THR A 613 -34.93 15.40 -9.04
N GLU A 614 -33.94 14.65 -9.54
CA GLU A 614 -33.82 13.21 -9.30
C GLU A 614 -33.47 12.86 -7.85
N CYS A 615 -32.55 13.61 -7.22
CA CYS A 615 -32.24 13.43 -5.80
C CYS A 615 -33.48 13.63 -4.91
N TRP A 616 -34.31 14.63 -5.22
CA TRP A 616 -35.57 14.89 -4.53
C TRP A 616 -36.62 13.80 -4.77
N THR A 617 -36.72 13.31 -6.00
CA THR A 617 -37.64 12.21 -6.38
C THR A 617 -37.25 10.92 -5.65
N PHE A 618 -35.95 10.62 -5.55
CA PHE A 618 -35.41 9.48 -4.82
C PHE A 618 -35.70 9.55 -3.30
N LEU A 619 -35.47 10.71 -2.67
CA LEU A 619 -35.73 10.93 -1.25
C LEU A 619 -37.19 10.72 -0.87
N ARG A 620 -38.09 11.17 -1.74
CA ARG A 620 -39.54 11.00 -1.59
C ARG A 620 -39.96 9.53 -1.71
N ASP A 621 -39.36 8.76 -2.61
CA ASP A 621 -39.85 7.43 -3.00
C ASP A 621 -39.23 6.25 -2.20
N TYR A 622 -38.10 6.41 -1.49
CA TYR A 622 -37.38 5.30 -0.82
C TYR A 622 -37.61 5.17 0.69
N MET A 623 -38.16 6.19 1.38
CA MET A 623 -38.13 6.23 2.85
C MET A 623 -39.36 5.71 3.60
N ASP A 624 -40.44 5.32 2.91
CA ASP A 624 -41.71 4.70 3.37
C ASP A 624 -41.99 4.61 4.90
N ILE A 625 -41.83 5.72 5.63
CA ILE A 625 -42.03 5.91 7.08
C ILE A 625 -42.45 7.37 7.26
N SER A 626 -43.44 7.65 8.13
CA SER A 626 -43.91 9.02 8.33
C SER A 626 -42.80 9.95 8.82
N LEU A 627 -42.75 11.13 8.19
CA LEU A 627 -41.63 12.05 8.18
C LEU A 627 -41.36 12.72 9.56
N ASP A 628 -42.36 12.88 10.41
CA ASP A 628 -42.36 13.95 11.42
C ASP A 628 -41.30 13.85 12.56
N GLN A 629 -40.82 12.64 12.90
CA GLN A 629 -39.85 12.44 14.01
C GLN A 629 -38.40 12.18 13.58
N LYS A 630 -38.16 11.64 12.38
CA LYS A 630 -36.79 11.42 11.86
C LYS A 630 -36.33 12.52 10.91
N GLU A 631 -37.27 13.20 10.25
CA GLU A 631 -37.01 14.39 9.44
C GLU A 631 -36.37 15.48 10.30
N LYS A 632 -36.85 15.75 11.52
CA LYS A 632 -36.20 16.78 12.38
C LYS A 632 -34.73 16.51 12.72
N GLN A 633 -34.24 15.26 12.73
CA GLN A 633 -32.85 14.96 13.08
C GLN A 633 -31.94 14.83 11.85
N VAL A 634 -32.42 14.17 10.79
CA VAL A 634 -31.66 13.99 9.54
C VAL A 634 -31.76 15.25 8.67
N PHE A 635 -32.93 15.87 8.58
CA PHE A 635 -33.15 17.14 7.87
C PHE A 635 -32.46 18.29 8.60
N ALA A 636 -32.46 18.40 9.93
CA ALA A 636 -31.68 19.45 10.60
C ALA A 636 -30.16 19.32 10.39
N PHE A 637 -29.63 18.10 10.31
CA PHE A 637 -28.19 17.87 10.08
C PHE A 637 -27.78 18.07 8.62
N TYR A 638 -28.62 17.66 7.66
CA TYR A 638 -28.29 17.67 6.22
C TYR A 638 -28.96 18.79 5.41
N SER A 639 -30.02 19.45 5.88
CA SER A 639 -30.65 20.61 5.20
C SER A 639 -29.75 21.83 5.22
N SER A 640 -28.99 22.07 6.30
CA SER A 640 -28.01 23.17 6.36
C SER A 640 -26.91 23.02 5.30
N HIS A 641 -26.45 21.79 5.07
CA HIS A 641 -25.48 21.46 4.02
C HIS A 641 -26.10 21.48 2.61
N TRP A 642 -27.42 21.27 2.51
CA TRP A 642 -28.16 21.32 1.25
C TRP A 642 -28.47 22.75 0.81
N ASP A 643 -28.77 23.66 1.74
CA ASP A 643 -28.90 25.10 1.47
C ASP A 643 -27.55 25.70 1.04
N GLU A 644 -26.43 25.22 1.61
CA GLU A 644 -25.08 25.53 1.12
C GLU A 644 -24.85 25.03 -0.33
N PHE A 645 -25.25 23.78 -0.63
CA PHE A 645 -25.19 23.21 -1.98
C PHE A 645 -26.05 24.01 -2.98
N HIS A 646 -27.23 24.44 -2.53
CA HIS A 646 -28.17 25.22 -3.33
C HIS A 646 -27.68 26.64 -3.62
N GLY A 647 -27.14 27.30 -2.59
CA GLY A 647 -26.51 28.60 -2.70
C GLY A 647 -25.26 28.55 -3.57
N LEU A 648 -24.51 27.44 -3.54
CA LEU A 648 -23.38 27.22 -4.43
C LEU A 648 -23.81 27.11 -5.89
N LEU A 649 -24.85 26.32 -6.20
CA LEU A 649 -25.39 26.20 -7.56
C LEU A 649 -25.93 27.53 -8.11
N GLN A 650 -26.48 28.38 -7.25
CA GLN A 650 -26.87 29.74 -7.65
C GLN A 650 -25.68 30.69 -7.83
N LYS A 651 -24.64 30.57 -7.00
CA LYS A 651 -23.38 31.32 -7.17
C LYS A 651 -22.61 30.87 -8.43
N LEU A 652 -22.62 29.57 -8.77
CA LEU A 652 -22.29 29.00 -10.10
C LEU A 652 -22.99 29.76 -11.20
N LYS A 653 -24.32 29.77 -11.15
CA LYS A 653 -25.16 30.40 -12.16
C LYS A 653 -24.83 31.89 -12.35
N HIS A 654 -24.51 32.60 -11.26
CA HIS A 654 -24.21 34.03 -11.30
C HIS A 654 -22.77 34.32 -11.78
N SER A 655 -21.76 33.59 -11.28
CA SER A 655 -20.36 33.76 -11.68
C SER A 655 -20.06 33.30 -13.11
N LEU A 656 -20.90 32.44 -13.70
CA LEU A 656 -20.76 31.94 -15.08
C LEU A 656 -21.43 32.83 -16.12
N GLY A 657 -22.34 33.74 -15.72
CA GLY A 657 -23.11 34.59 -16.64
C GLY A 657 -22.45 35.93 -16.99
N SER A 658 -21.25 36.24 -16.50
CA SER A 658 -20.63 37.55 -16.68
C SER A 658 -19.14 37.48 -17.05
N ALA A 659 -18.83 37.39 -18.35
CA ALA A 659 -17.67 38.03 -18.99
C ALA A 659 -17.56 37.66 -20.49
N LYS A 660 -17.30 38.67 -21.33
CA LYS A 660 -16.78 38.55 -22.71
C LYS A 660 -15.33 39.05 -22.69
N GLY A 661 -14.43 38.36 -23.39
CA GLY A 661 -13.11 38.93 -23.75
C GLY A 661 -12.03 37.90 -24.05
N ASP A 662 -11.42 38.05 -25.23
CA ASP A 662 -10.27 37.29 -25.77
C ASP A 662 -8.93 37.71 -25.16
N GLU A 663 -8.01 36.75 -24.98
CA GLU A 663 -6.58 36.78 -25.35
C GLU A 663 -5.75 35.73 -24.56
N LEU A 664 -5.56 34.53 -25.18
CA LEU A 664 -4.45 33.56 -25.03
C LEU A 664 -4.82 32.28 -25.81
N GLY A 665 -4.96 32.40 -27.14
CA GLY A 665 -5.82 31.56 -27.98
C GLY A 665 -5.52 30.05 -28.05
N TRP A 666 -4.29 29.58 -27.85
CA TRP A 666 -4.00 28.14 -28.01
C TRP A 666 -4.00 27.36 -26.67
N LEU A 667 -3.37 27.92 -25.63
CA LEU A 667 -3.41 27.35 -24.28
C LEU A 667 -4.83 27.45 -23.68
N ASN A 668 -5.57 28.53 -23.94
CA ASN A 668 -6.96 28.63 -23.51
C ASN A 668 -7.86 27.64 -24.24
N MET A 669 -7.68 27.39 -25.55
CA MET A 669 -8.55 26.44 -26.27
C MET A 669 -8.34 24.99 -25.82
N VAL A 670 -7.09 24.54 -25.66
CA VAL A 670 -6.79 23.20 -25.11
C VAL A 670 -7.31 23.07 -23.68
N PHE A 671 -7.17 24.12 -22.88
CA PHE A 671 -7.63 24.14 -21.49
C PHE A 671 -9.17 24.22 -21.37
N ILE A 672 -9.85 24.98 -22.24
CA ILE A 672 -11.31 25.03 -22.36
C ILE A 672 -11.82 23.65 -22.78
N GLU A 673 -11.30 23.08 -23.87
CA GLU A 673 -11.70 21.75 -24.33
C GLU A 673 -11.49 20.67 -23.24
N MET A 674 -10.43 20.78 -22.44
CA MET A 674 -10.17 19.92 -21.29
C MET A 674 -11.18 20.16 -20.16
N ILE A 675 -11.53 21.40 -19.84
CA ILE A 675 -12.62 21.71 -18.92
C ILE A 675 -13.94 21.09 -19.44
N HIS A 676 -14.22 21.21 -20.73
CA HIS A 676 -15.38 20.59 -21.37
C HIS A 676 -15.33 19.05 -21.29
N GLN A 677 -14.17 18.42 -21.50
CA GLN A 677 -14.02 16.96 -21.37
C GLN A 677 -14.11 16.51 -19.91
N GLY A 678 -13.52 17.28 -18.99
CA GLY A 678 -13.60 17.09 -17.54
C GLY A 678 -15.05 17.10 -17.06
N PHE A 679 -15.78 18.14 -17.44
CA PHE A 679 -17.21 18.28 -17.16
C PHE A 679 -18.08 17.24 -17.89
N ARG A 680 -17.75 16.86 -19.14
CA ARG A 680 -18.39 15.72 -19.82
C ARG A 680 -18.17 14.41 -19.08
N GLY A 681 -16.97 14.17 -18.55
CA GLY A 681 -16.66 12.99 -17.72
C GLY A 681 -17.43 12.99 -16.40
N ILE A 682 -17.50 14.16 -15.72
CA ILE A 682 -18.33 14.36 -14.53
C ILE A 682 -19.80 14.08 -14.85
N ARG A 683 -20.32 14.62 -15.96
CA ARG A 683 -21.69 14.38 -16.47
C ARG A 683 -21.95 12.89 -16.70
N GLN A 684 -21.13 12.22 -17.49
CA GLN A 684 -21.28 10.77 -17.75
C GLN A 684 -21.22 9.96 -16.46
N SER A 685 -20.38 10.36 -15.50
CA SER A 685 -20.30 9.70 -14.20
C SER A 685 -21.58 9.87 -13.39
N VAL A 686 -22.11 11.09 -13.37
CA VAL A 686 -23.38 11.43 -12.74
C VAL A 686 -24.53 10.64 -13.38
N GLU A 687 -24.62 10.62 -14.70
CA GLU A 687 -25.67 9.92 -15.46
C GLU A 687 -25.61 8.40 -15.23
N ARG A 688 -24.41 7.81 -15.23
CA ARG A 688 -24.21 6.40 -14.85
C ARG A 688 -24.63 6.14 -13.40
N SER A 689 -24.37 7.09 -12.51
CA SER A 689 -24.75 6.97 -11.09
C SER A 689 -26.27 6.98 -10.91
N VAL A 690 -26.93 7.94 -11.54
CA VAL A 690 -28.38 8.03 -11.65
C VAL A 690 -28.99 6.75 -12.26
N ALA A 691 -28.47 6.27 -13.39
CA ALA A 691 -29.02 5.13 -14.11
C ALA A 691 -28.87 3.81 -13.31
N ALA A 692 -27.72 3.58 -12.69
CA ALA A 692 -27.51 2.42 -11.83
C ALA A 692 -28.40 2.44 -10.58
N LEU A 693 -28.69 3.65 -10.04
CA LEU A 693 -29.61 3.84 -8.92
C LEU A 693 -31.02 3.44 -9.35
N ARG A 694 -31.49 3.93 -10.50
CA ARG A 694 -32.77 3.55 -11.13
C ARG A 694 -32.89 2.04 -11.35
N GLN A 695 -31.86 1.41 -11.91
CA GLN A 695 -31.86 -0.04 -12.19
C GLN A 695 -31.91 -0.88 -10.90
N ARG A 696 -31.18 -0.48 -9.85
CA ARG A 696 -31.22 -1.15 -8.54
C ARG A 696 -32.56 -0.96 -7.83
N LEU A 697 -33.15 0.23 -7.91
CA LEU A 697 -34.49 0.51 -7.38
C LEU A 697 -35.55 -0.34 -8.07
N ALA A 698 -35.46 -0.49 -9.39
CA ALA A 698 -36.33 -1.39 -10.14
C ALA A 698 -36.17 -2.85 -9.68
N LYS A 699 -34.93 -3.32 -9.45
CA LYS A 699 -34.63 -4.68 -8.98
C LYS A 699 -35.06 -4.93 -7.52
N GLN A 700 -34.95 -3.93 -6.62
CA GLN A 700 -35.45 -4.02 -5.25
C GLN A 700 -36.98 -3.93 -5.16
N ARG A 701 -37.63 -3.07 -5.96
CA ARG A 701 -39.10 -3.09 -6.14
C ARG A 701 -39.57 -4.45 -6.64
N LEU A 702 -38.86 -5.07 -7.59
CA LEU A 702 -39.16 -6.43 -8.07
C LEU A 702 -39.05 -7.48 -6.96
N LEU A 703 -38.01 -7.41 -6.11
CA LEU A 703 -37.82 -8.31 -4.96
C LEU A 703 -38.87 -8.12 -3.86
N CYS A 704 -39.33 -6.88 -3.60
CA CYS A 704 -40.47 -6.62 -2.73
C CYS A 704 -41.76 -7.19 -3.31
N LEU A 705 -42.04 -6.95 -4.60
CA LEU A 705 -43.21 -7.49 -5.31
C LEU A 705 -43.19 -9.04 -5.38
N MET A 706 -42.01 -9.66 -5.50
CA MET A 706 -41.85 -11.12 -5.45
C MET A 706 -42.02 -11.69 -4.04
N ARG A 707 -41.59 -10.97 -2.98
CA ARG A 707 -41.87 -11.36 -1.58
C ARG A 707 -43.35 -11.24 -1.23
N GLU A 708 -44.02 -10.20 -1.71
CA GLU A 708 -45.48 -10.06 -1.58
C GLU A 708 -46.22 -11.20 -2.32
N ARG A 709 -45.79 -11.58 -3.53
CA ARG A 709 -46.39 -12.73 -4.23
C ARG A 709 -46.15 -14.08 -3.54
N SER A 710 -45.03 -14.27 -2.84
CA SER A 710 -44.77 -15.51 -2.08
C SER A 710 -45.55 -15.60 -0.76
N PHE A 711 -46.04 -14.48 -0.22
CA PHE A 711 -46.84 -14.45 1.00
C PHE A 711 -48.33 -14.74 0.76
N TYR A 712 -48.82 -14.59 -0.48
CA TYR A 712 -50.22 -14.80 -0.83
C TYR A 712 -50.54 -16.16 -1.47
N SER A 713 -49.58 -17.08 -1.62
CA SER A 713 -49.83 -18.42 -2.20
C SER A 713 -49.83 -19.58 -1.22
N ASN A 714 -49.67 -19.33 0.08
CA ASN A 714 -49.77 -20.36 1.13
C ASN A 714 -50.77 -19.93 2.21
N THR A 715 -52.04 -20.10 1.92
CA THR A 715 -53.12 -20.11 2.92
C THR A 715 -53.76 -21.49 2.99
N CYS A 716 -53.55 -22.14 4.15
CA CYS A 716 -54.37 -23.16 4.83
C CYS A 716 -54.46 -24.58 4.24
N PRO A 717 -54.74 -25.62 5.06
CA PRO A 717 -55.57 -25.62 6.28
C PRO A 717 -54.89 -25.15 7.57
#